data_AF-A0A1J4SSC1-F1
#
_entry.id   AF-A0A1J4SSC1-F1
#
_cell.length_a   1.000
_cell.length_b   1.000
_cell.length_c   1.000
_cell.angle_alpha   90.00
_cell.angle_beta   90.00
_cell.angle_gamma   90.00
#
_symmetry.space_group_name_H-M   'P 1'
#
loop_
_entity.id
_entity.type
_entity.pdbx_description
1 polymer ?
#
loop_
_entity_poly.entity_id
_entity_poly.type
_entity_poly.pdbx_seq_one_letter_code
_entity_poly.pdbx_strand_id
1 'polypeptide(L)'
;MANEYGDLEQLVNDVTSIDTARMTLRWALERLNTIEKEKADLKKNLALAEETAKRLQVKEASLTDAYSSRSKTLEEKEDFYTKLEATMSLLGEGKLDIQQLLKKEAKLDSLRHSLENEYSDKFEELDRNQRSVIERWNARLLEVESQYAGRLAQAQTKYDGLRAELEGDYQGRMTALQASFKSRERTLSERILGLETSVRQSEEKVETRRRELEGEYLSKKRETEENYRKLKSMLEAGLEDKIRAMDCDHAEQVRSFEASWQIERARLLQEQHVREAQYASAQDRIKEIENALAVQQEAHHSELLKIISEKETAFRGQLADLESEKSAKEATVRELQARLEKKAAAWDADRARLQSEFDARLESMEAGLREHTVSLEREYAVKKEEIENLIAVSREEAKKEFDLRLSAERKKLDAEKARLETEKQEREEALALNSSRLKELENALAATREEHHRDLMERIRSGENSFREKLAGFEEEKQAYNKTINDLTGEIRQRDAFVLEAKRKIAAEFEAKAAVYEQRLARTEALFEERRLAYEERIGALSVKLEEAARASAAEKERFRNEISRLSDEAGEIAEKRAAGIRADYEARKAALDSDFSAKMQAVHSEASAQIEFERKNWNAERSRFENALVEVSENLKGSQEEIERLNARLREGVADNAQKEAQFTRELAESRVTYEKELSSRVKELASAQSADLLEAVEVLKANEADLTAALEDKENVIKTLKAEAIQEKRDCELRIIASVSGAVALRREELEKAYARNQAALEEDYRARRAALAGECSLDSGRLAEENSALRASLEKAQASAAETSSKAAALAEKLLQAEKDFHDEKLRLQKAQLEEFDSGVAEAVNVAVENIETKLRHAQEELAKVKKESLEEMDILNEGFAGEKDRLLEEIERRDQYIEAADAKLQDLEHGMMKYRQTASGELIRNISEQDARFRELAADEKERSAARVKQLEDLLAAKEKLLADSDKFYRQKQLDLDALHAELNMRVNSSNEDIFAQKRSLGEKEKALNELKLKLEKEYAAKSSELEPLKMELTRAIMDYKGGK
;
A
#
# COMPACT_ATOMS: atom_id res chain seq x y z
N MET A 1 -27.70 39.75 77.30
CA MET A 1 -28.30 38.44 76.97
C MET A 1 -29.84 38.43 77.00
N ALA A 2 -30.55 38.81 78.07
CA ALA A 2 -32.03 38.72 78.08
C ALA A 2 -32.76 39.82 77.26
N ASN A 3 -32.15 41.00 77.06
CA ASN A 3 -32.77 42.09 76.30
C ASN A 3 -32.43 42.07 74.80
N GLU A 4 -31.49 41.23 74.35
CA GLU A 4 -31.03 41.18 72.95
C GLU A 4 -31.83 40.19 72.09
N TYR A 5 -32.60 39.29 72.73
CA TYR A 5 -33.52 38.40 72.02
C TYR A 5 -34.79 39.13 71.52
N GLY A 6 -35.18 40.25 72.16
CA GLY A 6 -36.35 41.04 71.75
C GLY A 6 -36.16 41.77 70.41
N ASP A 7 -34.95 42.27 70.14
CA ASP A 7 -34.64 43.01 68.91
C ASP A 7 -34.63 42.09 67.67
N LEU A 8 -34.29 40.80 67.84
CA LEU A 8 -34.35 39.80 66.78
C LEU A 8 -35.79 39.44 66.38
N GLU A 9 -36.70 39.41 67.35
CA GLU A 9 -38.12 39.10 67.11
C GLU A 9 -38.85 40.27 66.41
N GLN A 10 -38.40 41.51 66.67
CA GLN A 10 -38.91 42.70 66.02
C GLN A 10 -38.41 42.83 64.57
N LEU A 11 -37.14 42.48 64.30
CA LEU A 11 -36.59 42.50 62.93
C LEU A 11 -37.22 41.47 62.00
N VAL A 12 -37.68 40.32 62.53
CA VAL A 12 -38.35 39.28 61.73
C VAL A 12 -39.76 39.72 61.31
N ASN A 13 -40.42 40.57 62.10
CA ASN A 13 -41.75 41.09 61.78
C ASN A 13 -41.76 42.22 60.74
N ASP A 14 -40.64 42.92 60.54
CA ASP A 14 -40.52 44.02 59.56
C ASP A 14 -40.03 43.55 58.16
N VAL A 15 -39.77 42.26 57.98
CA VAL A 15 -39.35 41.66 56.70
C VAL A 15 -40.56 41.53 55.75
N THR A 16 -40.81 42.55 54.96
CA THR A 16 -41.87 42.58 53.93
C THR A 16 -41.39 42.16 52.52
N SER A 17 -40.11 41.82 52.36
CA SER A 17 -39.49 41.43 51.08
C SER A 17 -38.47 40.28 51.27
N ILE A 18 -38.41 39.36 50.31
CA ILE A 18 -37.55 38.17 50.31
C ILE A 18 -36.05 38.54 50.33
N ASP A 19 -35.67 39.64 49.70
CA ASP A 19 -34.28 40.09 49.71
C ASP A 19 -33.87 40.67 51.06
N THR A 20 -34.78 41.36 51.74
CA THR A 20 -34.59 41.78 53.13
C THR A 20 -34.50 40.55 54.04
N ALA A 21 -35.33 39.52 53.83
CA ALA A 21 -35.26 38.27 54.60
C ALA A 21 -33.89 37.59 54.49
N ARG A 22 -33.32 37.55 53.28
CA ARG A 22 -32.01 36.96 53.02
C ARG A 22 -30.88 37.76 53.62
N MET A 23 -30.92 39.10 53.55
CA MET A 23 -29.92 39.94 54.22
C MET A 23 -30.01 39.79 55.74
N THR A 24 -31.21 39.79 56.31
CA THR A 24 -31.43 39.62 57.75
C THR A 24 -30.95 38.25 58.22
N LEU A 25 -31.20 37.18 57.46
CA LEU A 25 -30.67 35.84 57.76
C LEU A 25 -29.15 35.78 57.67
N ARG A 26 -28.54 36.40 56.65
CA ARG A 26 -27.07 36.46 56.56
C ARG A 26 -26.47 37.21 57.73
N TRP A 27 -27.03 38.36 58.08
CA TRP A 27 -26.58 39.16 59.22
C TRP A 27 -26.77 38.40 60.55
N ALA A 28 -27.91 37.72 60.73
CA ALA A 28 -28.17 36.91 61.92
C ALA A 28 -27.20 35.71 62.03
N LEU A 29 -26.89 35.04 60.92
CA LEU A 29 -25.91 33.95 60.88
C LEU A 29 -24.48 34.45 61.13
N GLU A 30 -24.11 35.60 60.59
CA GLU A 30 -22.80 36.22 60.81
C GLU A 30 -22.65 36.69 62.27
N ARG A 31 -23.74 37.20 62.87
CA ARG A 31 -23.81 37.55 64.28
C ARG A 31 -23.73 36.32 65.18
N LEU A 32 -24.41 35.23 64.82
CA LEU A 32 -24.32 33.93 65.51
C LEU A 32 -22.89 33.38 65.50
N ASN A 33 -22.23 33.40 64.33
CA ASN A 33 -20.82 33.00 64.21
C ASN A 33 -19.89 33.87 65.08
N THR A 34 -20.19 35.17 65.16
CA THR A 34 -19.42 36.09 66.03
C THR A 34 -19.59 35.73 67.50
N ILE A 35 -20.82 35.43 67.94
CA ILE A 35 -21.13 35.01 69.31
C ILE A 35 -20.50 33.64 69.62
N GLU A 36 -20.48 32.70 68.68
CA GLU A 36 -19.81 31.41 68.87
C GLU A 36 -18.30 31.56 69.01
N LYS A 37 -17.70 32.47 68.24
CA LYS A 37 -16.28 32.81 68.35
C LYS A 37 -15.96 33.47 69.70
N GLU A 38 -16.78 34.43 70.13
CA GLU A 38 -16.65 35.07 71.44
C GLU A 38 -16.84 34.05 72.59
N LYS A 39 -17.76 33.09 72.45
CA LYS A 39 -17.93 31.99 73.42
C LYS A 39 -16.70 31.08 73.47
N ALA A 40 -16.07 30.79 72.34
CA ALA A 40 -14.83 30.00 72.29
C ALA A 40 -13.67 30.76 72.97
N ASP A 41 -13.55 32.06 72.71
CA ASP A 41 -12.53 32.92 73.33
C ASP A 41 -12.75 33.07 74.84
N LEU A 42 -14.00 33.23 75.30
CA LEU A 42 -14.34 33.25 76.72
C LEU A 42 -14.03 31.92 77.41
N LYS A 43 -14.26 30.78 76.74
CA LYS A 43 -13.91 29.45 77.27
C LYS A 43 -12.39 29.28 77.39
N LYS A 44 -11.63 29.82 76.42
CA LYS A 44 -10.16 29.84 76.46
C LYS A 44 -9.64 30.73 77.59
N ASN A 45 -10.24 31.90 77.78
CA ASN A 45 -9.87 32.82 78.86
C ASN A 45 -10.22 32.27 80.25
N LEU A 46 -11.34 31.56 80.39
CA LEU A 46 -11.71 30.85 81.62
C LEU A 46 -10.68 29.77 81.96
N ALA A 47 -10.27 28.97 80.98
CA ALA A 47 -9.24 27.94 81.18
C ALA A 47 -7.88 28.56 81.61
N LEU A 48 -7.49 29.68 81.00
CA LEU A 48 -6.28 30.42 81.40
C LEU A 48 -6.41 31.01 82.82
N ALA A 49 -7.58 31.51 83.21
CA ALA A 49 -7.84 32.01 84.55
C ALA A 49 -7.81 30.89 85.61
N GLU A 50 -8.37 29.72 85.29
CA GLU A 50 -8.30 28.55 86.18
C GLU A 50 -6.88 28.01 86.32
N GLU A 51 -6.09 28.03 85.25
CA GLU A 51 -4.69 27.61 85.30
C GLU A 51 -3.83 28.61 86.11
N THR A 52 -4.07 29.91 85.98
CA THR A 52 -3.39 30.92 86.81
C THR A 52 -3.79 30.84 88.28
N ALA A 53 -5.07 30.59 88.58
CA ALA A 53 -5.55 30.35 89.95
C ALA A 53 -4.88 29.11 90.58
N LYS A 54 -4.79 27.98 89.85
CA LYS A 54 -4.07 26.78 90.32
C LYS A 54 -2.59 27.05 90.56
N ARG A 55 -1.92 27.81 89.68
CA ARG A 55 -0.51 28.20 89.88
C ARG A 55 -0.32 29.09 91.11
N LEU A 56 -1.25 29.99 91.39
CA LEU A 56 -1.21 30.83 92.58
C LEU A 56 -1.46 30.03 93.85
N GLN A 57 -2.39 29.08 93.83
CA GLN A 57 -2.66 28.18 94.96
C GLN A 57 -1.44 27.32 95.32
N VAL A 58 -0.70 26.82 94.33
CA VAL A 58 0.56 26.08 94.56
C VAL A 58 1.64 26.99 95.17
N LYS A 59 1.72 28.27 94.75
CA LYS A 59 2.66 29.24 95.34
C LYS A 59 2.29 29.63 96.76
N GLU A 60 1.01 29.77 97.05
CA GLU A 60 0.53 30.06 98.41
C GLU A 60 0.86 28.89 99.36
N ALA A 61 0.62 27.65 98.93
CA ALA A 61 1.02 26.47 99.68
C ALA A 61 2.54 26.41 99.94
N SER A 62 3.38 26.67 98.92
CA SER A 62 4.83 26.64 99.12
C SER A 62 5.35 27.75 100.03
N LEU A 63 4.74 28.94 99.99
CA LEU A 63 5.08 30.03 100.90
C LEU A 63 4.66 29.72 102.33
N THR A 64 3.51 29.07 102.54
CA THR A 64 3.03 28.67 103.86
C THR A 64 3.96 27.62 104.48
N ASP A 65 4.40 26.65 103.69
CA ASP A 65 5.40 25.66 104.12
C ASP A 65 6.74 26.31 104.46
N ALA A 66 7.21 27.26 103.64
CA ALA A 66 8.44 28.01 103.92
C ALA A 66 8.33 28.82 105.22
N TYR A 67 7.19 29.46 105.51
CA TYR A 67 6.97 30.18 106.76
C TYR A 67 6.95 29.25 107.98
N SER A 68 6.29 28.09 107.89
CA SER A 68 6.23 27.13 108.99
C SER A 68 7.61 26.54 109.32
N SER A 69 8.41 26.22 108.30
CA SER A 69 9.78 25.72 108.48
C SER A 69 10.70 26.75 109.13
N ARG A 70 10.54 28.03 108.78
CA ARG A 70 11.31 29.14 109.34
C ARG A 70 10.93 29.44 110.80
N SER A 71 9.65 29.26 111.15
CA SER A 71 9.18 29.40 112.53
C SER A 71 9.76 28.31 113.43
N LYS A 72 9.75 27.05 112.98
CA LYS A 72 10.35 25.93 113.73
C LYS A 72 11.86 26.10 113.93
N THR A 73 12.58 26.56 112.92
CA THR A 73 14.03 26.82 113.07
C THR A 73 14.34 28.00 113.98
N LEU A 74 13.39 28.91 114.22
CA LEU A 74 13.55 29.97 115.22
C LEU A 74 13.29 29.44 116.63
N GLU A 75 12.24 28.65 116.84
CA GLU A 75 11.98 27.98 118.13
C GLU A 75 13.14 27.07 118.55
N GLU A 76 13.68 26.27 117.63
CA GLU A 76 14.83 25.40 117.92
C GLU A 76 16.09 26.18 118.32
N LYS A 77 16.27 27.39 117.77
CA LYS A 77 17.37 28.28 118.15
C LYS A 77 17.16 28.87 119.53
N GLU A 78 15.94 29.30 119.87
CA GLU A 78 15.61 29.81 121.20
C GLU A 78 15.81 28.74 122.28
N ASP A 79 15.39 27.50 122.01
CA ASP A 79 15.64 26.35 122.88
C ASP A 79 17.14 26.04 123.05
N PHE A 80 17.92 26.18 121.97
CA PHE A 80 19.37 26.00 122.04
C PHE A 80 20.02 27.06 122.93
N TYR A 81 19.65 28.34 122.79
CA TYR A 81 20.19 29.42 123.61
C TYR A 81 19.80 29.27 125.09
N THR A 82 18.57 28.84 125.37
CA THR A 82 18.10 28.61 126.75
C THR A 82 18.86 27.45 127.41
N LYS A 83 19.16 26.38 126.65
CA LYS A 83 20.01 25.27 127.11
C LYS A 83 21.47 25.70 127.29
N LEU A 84 21.98 26.55 126.41
CA LEU A 84 23.35 27.08 126.49
C LEU A 84 23.52 27.93 127.76
N GLU A 85 22.55 28.81 128.05
CA GLU A 85 22.52 29.67 129.24
C GLU A 85 22.45 28.85 130.55
N ALA A 86 21.65 27.77 130.56
CA ALA A 86 21.60 26.81 131.66
C ALA A 86 22.93 26.06 131.85
N THR A 87 23.61 25.68 130.75
CA THR A 87 24.92 25.02 130.84
C THR A 87 26.05 25.97 131.24
N MET A 88 25.99 27.25 130.86
CA MET A 88 26.95 28.26 131.30
C MET A 88 26.78 28.59 132.80
N SER A 89 25.55 28.62 133.32
CA SER A 89 25.30 28.74 134.76
C SER A 89 25.89 27.57 135.56
N LEU A 90 25.74 26.33 135.06
CA LEU A 90 26.33 25.14 135.71
C LEU A 90 27.87 25.12 135.64
N LEU A 91 28.47 25.73 134.62
CA LEU A 91 29.94 25.86 134.50
C LEU A 91 30.50 26.90 135.48
N GLY A 92 29.75 27.98 135.75
CA GLY A 92 30.11 29.00 136.73
C GLY A 92 30.09 28.52 138.19
N GLU A 93 29.32 27.47 138.50
CA GLU A 93 29.24 26.89 139.85
C GLU A 93 30.29 25.81 140.17
N GLY A 94 31.12 25.40 139.21
CA GLY A 94 32.23 24.46 139.43
C GLY A 94 31.85 23.01 139.76
N LYS A 95 30.60 22.59 139.50
CA LYS A 95 30.06 21.25 139.84
C LYS A 95 30.14 20.20 138.70
N LEU A 96 30.94 20.43 137.66
CA LEU A 96 31.05 19.51 136.52
C LEU A 96 32.12 18.44 136.79
N ASP A 97 31.67 17.32 137.33
CA ASP A 97 32.45 16.10 137.58
C ASP A 97 32.85 15.41 136.25
N ILE A 98 34.04 14.80 136.20
CA ILE A 98 34.62 14.16 135.00
C ILE A 98 33.71 13.05 134.45
N GLN A 99 32.95 12.37 135.31
CA GLN A 99 31.94 11.40 134.85
C GLN A 99 30.76 12.05 134.10
N GLN A 100 30.43 13.30 134.40
CA GLN A 100 29.43 14.06 133.65
C GLN A 100 29.97 14.54 132.30
N LEU A 101 31.27 14.80 132.20
CA LEU A 101 31.93 15.11 130.92
C LEU A 101 31.95 13.88 129.99
N LEU A 102 32.27 12.69 130.48
CA LEU A 102 32.19 11.45 129.69
C LEU A 102 30.75 11.12 129.26
N LYS A 103 29.75 11.37 130.12
CA LYS A 103 28.33 11.27 129.72
C LYS A 103 27.92 12.32 128.70
N LYS A 104 28.51 13.52 128.74
CA LYS A 104 28.30 14.56 127.71
C LYS A 104 29.00 14.20 126.41
N GLU A 105 30.16 13.58 126.45
CA GLU A 105 30.88 13.09 125.27
C GLU A 105 30.09 11.97 124.57
N ALA A 106 29.62 10.96 125.32
CA ALA A 106 28.73 9.93 124.76
C ALA A 106 27.41 10.51 124.20
N LYS A 107 26.87 11.58 124.81
CA LYS A 107 25.72 12.31 124.27
C LYS A 107 26.09 13.08 122.99
N LEU A 108 27.27 13.70 122.94
CA LEU A 108 27.76 14.38 121.74
C LEU A 108 28.00 13.41 120.59
N ASP A 109 28.50 12.20 120.86
CA ASP A 109 28.65 11.16 119.84
C ASP A 109 27.29 10.63 119.36
N SER A 110 26.30 10.50 120.26
CA SER A 110 24.93 10.16 119.87
C SER A 110 24.28 11.27 119.04
N LEU A 111 24.56 12.54 119.35
CA LEU A 111 24.09 13.69 118.59
C LEU A 111 24.80 13.80 117.24
N ARG A 112 26.08 13.45 117.16
CA ARG A 112 26.83 13.34 115.89
C ARG A 112 26.23 12.26 115.01
N HIS A 113 25.98 11.07 115.54
CA HIS A 113 25.30 10.01 114.78
C HIS A 113 23.88 10.41 114.38
N SER A 114 23.14 11.10 115.24
CA SER A 114 21.80 11.63 114.91
C SER A 114 21.87 12.64 113.77
N LEU A 115 22.83 13.57 113.80
CA LEU A 115 23.03 14.56 112.75
C LEU A 115 23.53 13.92 111.45
N GLU A 116 24.44 12.95 111.52
CA GLU A 116 24.90 12.17 110.36
C GLU A 116 23.74 11.41 109.71
N ASN A 117 22.86 10.81 110.51
CA ASN A 117 21.64 10.16 110.00
C ASN A 117 20.68 11.19 109.39
N GLU A 118 20.44 12.33 110.03
CA GLU A 118 19.58 13.39 109.47
C GLU A 118 20.15 13.96 108.16
N TYR A 119 21.47 14.13 108.06
CA TYR A 119 22.11 14.56 106.82
C TYR A 119 22.01 13.47 105.76
N SER A 120 22.23 12.20 106.12
CA SER A 120 22.05 11.06 105.21
C SER A 120 20.60 11.01 104.68
N ASP A 121 19.61 11.15 105.55
CA ASP A 121 18.19 11.16 105.18
C ASP A 121 17.85 12.34 104.27
N LYS A 122 18.40 13.53 104.55
CA LYS A 122 18.24 14.72 103.69
C LYS A 122 18.90 14.53 102.32
N PHE A 123 20.05 13.87 102.26
CA PHE A 123 20.70 13.53 100.99
C PHE A 123 19.86 12.51 100.21
N GLU A 124 19.32 11.47 100.88
CA GLU A 124 18.42 10.52 100.24
C GLU A 124 17.12 11.18 99.76
N GLU A 125 16.55 12.13 100.51
CA GLU A 125 15.40 12.92 100.06
C GLU A 125 15.74 13.81 98.87
N LEU A 126 16.92 14.44 98.86
CA LEU A 126 17.42 15.20 97.72
C LEU A 126 17.56 14.31 96.49
N ASP A 127 18.12 13.11 96.64
CA ASP A 127 18.26 12.13 95.56
C ASP A 127 16.90 11.64 95.06
N ARG A 128 15.94 11.34 95.95
CA ARG A 128 14.56 10.98 95.58
C ARG A 128 13.88 12.14 94.84
N ASN A 129 14.07 13.37 95.31
CA ASN A 129 13.52 14.55 94.66
C ASN A 129 14.15 14.77 93.27
N GLN A 130 15.46 14.63 93.14
CA GLN A 130 16.16 14.71 91.84
C GLN A 130 15.65 13.62 90.88
N ARG A 131 15.53 12.37 91.34
CA ARG A 131 14.93 11.28 90.54
C ARG A 131 13.50 11.61 90.11
N SER A 132 12.66 12.14 91.01
CA SER A 132 11.28 12.52 90.69
C SER A 132 11.20 13.66 89.65
N VAL A 133 12.18 14.57 89.65
CA VAL A 133 12.26 15.67 88.68
C VAL A 133 12.71 15.12 87.33
N ILE A 134 13.72 14.23 87.32
CA ILE A 134 14.20 13.53 86.12
C ILE A 134 13.07 12.71 85.50
N GLU A 135 12.31 11.94 86.30
CA GLU A 135 11.18 11.14 85.83
C GLU A 135 10.08 12.02 85.21
N ARG A 136 9.75 13.15 85.86
CA ARG A 136 8.77 14.12 85.29
C ARG A 136 9.27 14.75 84.00
N TRP A 137 10.55 15.06 83.90
CA TRP A 137 11.15 15.57 82.67
C TRP A 137 11.12 14.52 81.55
N ASN A 138 11.50 13.28 81.84
CA ASN A 138 11.47 12.17 80.89
C ASN A 138 10.03 11.87 80.42
N ALA A 139 9.06 11.87 81.34
CA ALA A 139 7.66 11.68 80.99
C ALA A 139 7.15 12.78 80.04
N ARG A 140 7.55 14.04 80.29
CA ARG A 140 7.17 15.17 79.46
C ARG A 140 7.87 15.16 78.10
N LEU A 141 9.13 14.71 78.05
CA LEU A 141 9.86 14.49 76.82
C LEU A 141 9.17 13.41 75.96
N LEU A 142 8.86 12.25 76.56
CA LEU A 142 8.12 11.16 75.91
C LEU A 142 6.74 11.60 75.41
N GLU A 143 6.01 12.41 76.19
CA GLU A 143 4.72 12.95 75.76
C GLU A 143 4.89 13.83 74.52
N VAL A 144 5.87 14.72 74.51
CA VAL A 144 6.20 15.59 73.36
C VAL A 144 6.61 14.75 72.15
N GLU A 145 7.48 13.77 72.33
CA GLU A 145 7.89 12.82 71.28
C GLU A 145 6.68 12.06 70.72
N SER A 146 5.75 11.61 71.56
CA SER A 146 4.53 10.94 71.12
C SER A 146 3.62 11.87 70.30
N GLN A 147 3.54 13.15 70.67
CA GLN A 147 2.77 14.15 69.94
C GLN A 147 3.41 14.44 68.56
N TYR A 148 4.73 14.51 68.48
CA TYR A 148 5.44 14.65 67.21
C TYR A 148 5.27 13.41 66.33
N ALA A 149 5.43 12.21 66.89
CA ALA A 149 5.20 10.96 66.18
C ALA A 149 3.75 10.86 65.67
N GLY A 150 2.76 11.24 66.48
CA GLY A 150 1.36 11.28 66.08
C GLY A 150 1.09 12.28 64.94
N ARG A 151 1.66 13.48 65.00
CA ARG A 151 1.53 14.47 63.90
C ARG A 151 2.23 14.01 62.63
N LEU A 152 3.38 13.35 62.75
CA LEU A 152 4.12 12.78 61.62
C LEU A 152 3.27 11.68 60.94
N ALA A 153 2.69 10.77 61.72
CA ALA A 153 1.82 9.72 61.22
C ALA A 153 0.56 10.29 60.52
N GLN A 154 -0.04 11.36 61.07
CA GLN A 154 -1.16 12.07 60.43
C GLN A 154 -0.75 12.77 59.13
N ALA A 155 0.44 13.34 59.06
CA ALA A 155 0.97 13.92 57.83
C ALA A 155 1.24 12.83 56.77
N GLN A 156 1.80 11.69 57.19
CA GLN A 156 2.06 10.54 56.33
C GLN A 156 0.76 10.00 55.73
N THR A 157 -0.25 9.75 56.56
CA THR A 157 -1.58 9.29 56.11
C THR A 157 -2.28 10.26 55.17
N LYS A 158 -2.13 11.58 55.38
CA LYS A 158 -2.62 12.58 54.41
C LYS A 158 -1.86 12.54 53.09
N TYR A 159 -0.54 12.40 53.13
CA TYR A 159 0.28 12.28 51.94
C TYR A 159 -0.08 11.02 51.13
N ASP A 160 -0.21 9.88 51.81
CA ASP A 160 -0.59 8.61 51.19
C ASP A 160 -2.00 8.68 50.60
N GLY A 161 -2.94 9.36 51.27
CA GLY A 161 -4.28 9.63 50.74
C GLY A 161 -4.26 10.48 49.47
N LEU A 162 -3.57 11.63 49.49
CA LEU A 162 -3.43 12.49 48.31
C LEU A 162 -2.73 11.78 47.14
N ARG A 163 -1.74 10.95 47.45
CA ARG A 163 -1.06 10.14 46.45
C ARG A 163 -2.00 9.10 45.83
N ALA A 164 -2.78 8.40 46.65
CA ALA A 164 -3.76 7.43 46.16
C ALA A 164 -4.87 8.09 45.31
N GLU A 165 -5.33 9.28 45.69
CA GLU A 165 -6.28 10.08 44.90
C GLU A 165 -5.68 10.49 43.54
N LEU A 166 -4.45 11.00 43.52
CA LEU A 166 -3.73 11.35 42.28
C LEU A 166 -3.51 10.14 41.37
N GLU A 167 -3.09 9.00 41.93
CA GLU A 167 -2.92 7.75 41.19
C GLU A 167 -4.26 7.26 40.63
N GLY A 168 -5.34 7.37 41.42
CA GLY A 168 -6.71 7.05 41.01
C GLY A 168 -7.21 7.93 39.86
N ASP A 169 -6.99 9.24 39.96
CA ASP A 169 -7.35 10.21 38.91
C ASP A 169 -6.56 9.98 37.62
N TYR A 170 -5.25 9.72 37.74
CA TYR A 170 -4.40 9.40 36.60
C TYR A 170 -4.85 8.11 35.91
N GLN A 171 -5.12 7.06 36.69
CA GLN A 171 -5.68 5.80 36.16
C GLN A 171 -7.04 6.03 35.52
N GLY A 172 -7.92 6.82 36.13
CA GLY A 172 -9.23 7.18 35.59
C GLY A 172 -9.12 7.90 34.23
N ARG A 173 -8.25 8.90 34.13
CA ARG A 173 -7.96 9.61 32.87
C ARG A 173 -7.38 8.67 31.82
N MET A 174 -6.43 7.82 32.19
CA MET A 174 -5.84 6.84 31.28
C MET A 174 -6.89 5.86 30.75
N THR A 175 -7.78 5.38 31.61
CA THR A 175 -8.87 4.47 31.24
C THR A 175 -9.89 5.15 30.33
N ALA A 176 -10.24 6.41 30.61
CA ALA A 176 -11.11 7.21 29.76
C ALA A 176 -10.48 7.50 28.38
N LEU A 177 -9.17 7.78 28.35
CA LEU A 177 -8.41 7.96 27.11
C LEU A 177 -8.36 6.66 26.28
N GLN A 178 -8.10 5.52 26.92
CA GLN A 178 -8.15 4.21 26.27
C GLN A 178 -9.55 3.90 25.73
N ALA A 179 -10.60 4.22 26.47
CA ALA A 179 -11.97 4.04 26.02
C ALA A 179 -12.30 4.93 24.80
N SER A 180 -11.84 6.18 24.79
CA SER A 180 -12.05 7.09 23.66
C SER A 180 -11.29 6.64 22.41
N PHE A 181 -10.05 6.17 22.56
CA PHE A 181 -9.30 5.58 21.45
C PHE A 181 -9.97 4.31 20.90
N LYS A 182 -10.40 3.38 21.77
CA LYS A 182 -11.14 2.19 21.35
C LYS A 182 -12.46 2.53 20.66
N SER A 183 -13.17 3.54 21.14
CA SER A 183 -14.39 4.02 20.48
C SER A 183 -14.09 4.56 19.08
N ARG A 184 -13.03 5.37 18.94
CA ARG A 184 -12.63 5.95 17.65
C ARG A 184 -12.11 4.89 16.69
N GLU A 185 -11.37 3.91 17.19
CA GLU A 185 -10.92 2.73 16.45
C GLU A 185 -12.10 1.91 15.93
N ARG A 186 -13.16 1.71 16.73
CA ARG A 186 -14.41 1.09 16.27
C ARG A 186 -15.08 1.89 15.17
N THR A 187 -15.27 3.20 15.35
CA THR A 187 -15.90 4.05 14.32
C THR A 187 -15.12 4.06 13.02
N LEU A 188 -13.78 4.11 13.09
CA LEU A 188 -12.92 4.02 11.90
C LEU A 188 -13.03 2.65 11.24
N SER A 189 -13.04 1.57 12.04
CA SER A 189 -13.20 0.20 11.53
C SER A 189 -14.56 0.00 10.86
N GLU A 190 -15.64 0.50 11.46
CA GLU A 190 -16.99 0.48 10.86
C GLU A 190 -17.05 1.27 9.56
N ARG A 191 -16.39 2.43 9.50
CA ARG A 191 -16.31 3.24 8.27
C ARG A 191 -15.51 2.54 7.18
N ILE A 192 -14.38 1.91 7.52
CA ILE A 192 -13.58 1.09 6.59
C ILE A 192 -14.45 -0.04 6.05
N LEU A 193 -15.14 -0.76 6.93
CA LEU A 193 -16.01 -1.89 6.56
C LEU A 193 -17.17 -1.44 5.67
N GLY A 194 -17.74 -0.25 5.92
CA GLY A 194 -18.73 0.37 5.05
C GLY A 194 -18.18 0.74 3.66
N LEU A 195 -16.97 1.30 3.58
CA LEU A 195 -16.29 1.59 2.32
C LEU A 195 -15.95 0.32 1.54
N GLU A 196 -15.41 -0.70 2.21
CA GLU A 196 -15.12 -2.00 1.61
C GLU A 196 -16.39 -2.67 1.08
N THR A 197 -17.50 -2.55 1.80
CA THR A 197 -18.81 -3.08 1.34
C THR A 197 -19.31 -2.31 0.12
N SER A 198 -19.17 -0.99 0.09
CA SER A 198 -19.54 -0.15 -1.06
C SER A 198 -18.69 -0.48 -2.30
N VAL A 199 -17.38 -0.68 -2.11
CA VAL A 199 -16.46 -1.10 -3.18
C VAL A 199 -16.81 -2.50 -3.68
N ARG A 200 -17.08 -3.46 -2.79
CA ARG A 200 -17.55 -4.79 -3.21
C ARG A 200 -18.85 -4.72 -4.01
N GLN A 201 -19.79 -3.88 -3.60
CA GLN A 201 -21.05 -3.71 -4.33
C GLN A 201 -20.84 -3.03 -5.69
N SER A 202 -19.88 -2.10 -5.81
CA SER A 202 -19.56 -1.50 -7.11
C SER A 202 -18.81 -2.47 -8.02
N GLU A 203 -17.87 -3.24 -7.48
CA GLU A 203 -17.20 -4.34 -8.19
C GLU A 203 -18.21 -5.39 -8.67
N GLU A 204 -19.15 -5.79 -7.81
CA GLU A 204 -20.22 -6.73 -8.19
C GLU A 204 -21.09 -6.16 -9.30
N LYS A 205 -21.47 -4.87 -9.25
CA LYS A 205 -22.22 -4.21 -10.34
C LYS A 205 -21.44 -4.14 -11.65
N VAL A 206 -20.13 -3.87 -11.59
CA VAL A 206 -19.27 -3.88 -12.78
C VAL A 206 -19.17 -5.28 -13.34
N GLU A 207 -19.08 -6.30 -12.48
CA GLU A 207 -18.97 -7.68 -12.91
C GLU A 207 -20.30 -8.26 -13.41
N THR A 208 -21.44 -7.86 -12.85
CA THR A 208 -22.76 -8.14 -13.45
C THR A 208 -22.89 -7.46 -14.80
N ARG A 209 -22.47 -6.19 -14.93
CA ARG A 209 -22.51 -5.49 -16.22
C ARG A 209 -21.58 -6.13 -17.25
N ARG A 210 -20.41 -6.61 -16.83
CA ARG A 210 -19.49 -7.37 -17.69
C ARG A 210 -20.16 -8.67 -18.17
N ARG A 211 -20.79 -9.44 -17.27
CA ARG A 211 -21.50 -10.67 -17.64
C ARG A 211 -22.69 -10.41 -18.58
N GLU A 212 -23.43 -9.31 -18.38
CA GLU A 212 -24.49 -8.89 -19.29
C GLU A 212 -23.94 -8.57 -20.68
N LEU A 213 -22.88 -7.77 -20.77
CA LEU A 213 -22.24 -7.42 -22.05
C LEU A 213 -21.62 -8.64 -22.74
N GLU A 214 -20.98 -9.54 -21.98
CA GLU A 214 -20.50 -10.83 -22.50
C GLU A 214 -21.68 -11.68 -23.02
N GLY A 215 -22.81 -11.69 -22.31
CA GLY A 215 -24.03 -12.37 -22.73
C GLY A 215 -24.63 -11.79 -24.01
N GLU A 216 -24.73 -10.45 -24.10
CA GLU A 216 -25.19 -9.73 -25.28
C GLU A 216 -24.27 -9.98 -26.49
N TYR A 217 -22.95 -9.94 -26.29
CA TYR A 217 -21.97 -10.25 -27.32
C TYR A 217 -22.10 -11.69 -27.81
N LEU A 218 -22.21 -12.66 -26.91
CA LEU A 218 -22.40 -14.07 -27.28
C LEU A 218 -23.75 -14.30 -27.97
N SER A 219 -24.81 -13.60 -27.56
CA SER A 219 -26.11 -13.66 -28.22
C SER A 219 -26.04 -13.09 -29.64
N LYS A 220 -25.46 -11.91 -29.83
CA LYS A 220 -25.24 -11.31 -31.16
C LYS A 220 -24.36 -12.19 -32.03
N LYS A 221 -23.31 -12.79 -31.47
CA LYS A 221 -22.45 -13.74 -32.19
C LYS A 221 -23.22 -14.98 -32.64
N ARG A 222 -24.08 -15.54 -31.79
CA ARG A 222 -24.94 -16.67 -32.19
C ARG A 222 -25.93 -16.25 -33.27
N GLU A 223 -26.53 -15.07 -33.15
CA GLU A 223 -27.45 -14.54 -34.15
C GLU A 223 -26.75 -14.32 -35.51
N THR A 224 -25.55 -13.75 -35.53
CA THR A 224 -24.78 -13.59 -36.78
C THR A 224 -24.33 -14.92 -37.35
N GLU A 225 -23.92 -15.88 -36.52
CA GLU A 225 -23.61 -17.25 -36.95
C GLU A 225 -24.85 -17.97 -37.51
N GLU A 226 -26.02 -17.81 -36.88
CA GLU A 226 -27.29 -18.36 -37.37
C GLU A 226 -27.73 -17.71 -38.67
N ASN A 227 -27.56 -16.39 -38.79
CA ASN A 227 -27.83 -15.66 -40.04
C ASN A 227 -26.89 -16.11 -41.15
N TYR A 228 -25.60 -16.33 -40.84
CA TYR A 228 -24.65 -16.89 -41.78
C TYR A 228 -25.02 -18.33 -42.18
N ARG A 229 -25.42 -19.19 -41.22
CA ARG A 229 -25.90 -20.55 -41.52
C ARG A 229 -27.16 -20.53 -42.39
N LYS A 230 -28.12 -19.64 -42.12
CA LYS A 230 -29.33 -19.46 -42.94
C LYS A 230 -28.99 -18.99 -44.33
N LEU A 231 -28.12 -17.99 -44.48
CA LEU A 231 -27.67 -17.49 -45.78
C LEU A 231 -26.95 -18.57 -46.57
N LYS A 232 -26.03 -19.29 -45.93
CA LYS A 232 -25.35 -20.44 -46.51
C LYS A 232 -26.33 -21.51 -46.97
N SER A 233 -27.28 -21.90 -46.12
CA SER A 233 -28.31 -22.89 -46.46
C SER A 233 -29.22 -22.43 -47.61
N MET A 234 -29.58 -21.14 -47.69
CA MET A 234 -30.32 -20.59 -48.82
C MET A 234 -29.50 -20.61 -50.11
N LEU A 235 -28.21 -20.31 -50.05
CA LEU A 235 -27.31 -20.35 -51.20
C LEU A 235 -27.08 -21.79 -51.68
N GLU A 236 -26.86 -22.72 -50.75
CA GLU A 236 -26.72 -24.15 -51.04
C GLU A 236 -28.01 -24.72 -51.64
N ALA A 237 -29.17 -24.43 -51.06
CA ALA A 237 -30.46 -24.83 -51.62
C ALA A 237 -30.69 -24.23 -53.01
N GLY A 238 -30.36 -22.95 -53.21
CA GLY A 238 -30.47 -22.29 -54.52
C GLY A 238 -29.50 -22.86 -55.58
N LEU A 239 -28.33 -23.35 -55.17
CA LEU A 239 -27.40 -24.07 -56.06
C LEU A 239 -27.91 -25.47 -56.37
N GLU A 240 -28.41 -26.21 -55.37
CA GLU A 240 -29.01 -27.53 -55.57
C GLU A 240 -30.22 -27.46 -56.49
N ASP A 241 -31.10 -26.48 -56.33
CA ASP A 241 -32.27 -26.31 -57.20
C ASP A 241 -31.87 -25.93 -58.63
N LYS A 242 -30.79 -25.16 -58.82
CA LYS A 242 -30.22 -24.92 -60.15
C LYS A 242 -29.62 -26.17 -60.77
N ILE A 243 -28.90 -26.97 -59.99
CA ILE A 243 -28.35 -28.26 -60.46
C ILE A 243 -29.52 -29.19 -60.84
N ARG A 244 -30.55 -29.30 -59.99
CA ARG A 244 -31.75 -30.09 -60.30
C ARG A 244 -32.48 -29.57 -61.54
N ALA A 245 -32.59 -28.25 -61.72
CA ALA A 245 -33.19 -27.68 -62.93
C ALA A 245 -32.36 -28.02 -64.17
N MET A 246 -31.03 -27.88 -64.10
CA MET A 246 -30.13 -28.28 -65.18
C MET A 246 -30.20 -29.78 -65.47
N ASP A 247 -30.29 -30.63 -64.45
CA ASP A 247 -30.44 -32.08 -64.61
C ASP A 247 -31.81 -32.45 -65.20
N CYS A 248 -32.87 -31.73 -64.82
CA CYS A 248 -34.20 -31.88 -65.42
C CYS A 248 -34.19 -31.47 -66.90
N ASP A 249 -33.61 -30.31 -67.23
CA ASP A 249 -33.47 -29.83 -68.61
C ASP A 249 -32.61 -30.78 -69.44
N HIS A 250 -31.51 -31.28 -68.88
CA HIS A 250 -30.66 -32.27 -69.52
C HIS A 250 -31.39 -33.60 -69.73
N ALA A 251 -32.16 -34.07 -68.74
CA ALA A 251 -32.99 -35.26 -68.88
C ALA A 251 -34.09 -35.08 -69.95
N GLU A 252 -34.68 -33.90 -70.07
CA GLU A 252 -35.62 -33.58 -71.15
C GLU A 252 -34.94 -33.54 -72.52
N GLN A 253 -33.74 -32.98 -72.62
CA GLN A 253 -32.93 -33.03 -73.83
C GLN A 253 -32.61 -34.47 -74.22
N VAL A 254 -32.14 -35.30 -73.28
CA VAL A 254 -31.86 -36.72 -73.52
C VAL A 254 -33.12 -37.45 -73.96
N ARG A 255 -34.27 -37.23 -73.32
CA ARG A 255 -35.54 -37.81 -73.77
C ARG A 255 -35.95 -37.34 -75.17
N SER A 256 -35.68 -36.08 -75.52
CA SER A 256 -35.95 -35.55 -76.86
C SER A 256 -35.05 -36.20 -77.92
N PHE A 257 -33.78 -36.45 -77.59
CA PHE A 257 -32.83 -37.16 -78.45
C PHE A 257 -33.16 -38.65 -78.55
N GLU A 258 -33.60 -39.29 -77.47
CA GLU A 258 -34.10 -40.66 -77.51
C GLU A 258 -35.36 -40.76 -78.36
N ALA A 259 -36.29 -39.81 -78.27
CA ALA A 259 -37.49 -39.77 -79.10
C ALA A 259 -37.15 -39.58 -80.59
N SER A 260 -36.25 -38.65 -80.93
CA SER A 260 -35.82 -38.45 -82.32
C SER A 260 -35.05 -39.67 -82.85
N TRP A 261 -34.23 -40.30 -82.02
CA TRP A 261 -33.55 -41.55 -82.34
C TRP A 261 -34.51 -42.72 -82.55
N GLN A 262 -35.56 -42.86 -81.74
CA GLN A 262 -36.58 -43.90 -81.91
C GLN A 262 -37.38 -43.68 -83.21
N ILE A 263 -37.67 -42.43 -83.57
CA ILE A 263 -38.30 -42.08 -84.86
C ILE A 263 -37.38 -42.48 -86.01
N GLU A 264 -36.09 -42.13 -85.94
CA GLU A 264 -35.13 -42.46 -87.00
C GLU A 264 -34.89 -43.97 -87.09
N ARG A 265 -34.85 -44.66 -85.94
CA ARG A 265 -34.79 -46.12 -85.88
C ARG A 265 -36.03 -46.77 -86.52
N ALA A 266 -37.23 -46.25 -86.24
CA ALA A 266 -38.45 -46.74 -86.85
C ALA A 266 -38.46 -46.51 -88.37
N ARG A 267 -37.99 -45.34 -88.81
CA ARG A 267 -37.80 -45.02 -90.24
C ARG A 267 -36.81 -45.97 -90.90
N LEU A 268 -35.65 -46.22 -90.29
CA LEU A 268 -34.65 -47.15 -90.81
C LEU A 268 -35.16 -48.59 -90.88
N LEU A 269 -35.93 -49.04 -89.89
CA LEU A 269 -36.61 -50.33 -89.95
C LEU A 269 -37.67 -50.39 -91.06
N GLN A 270 -38.39 -49.30 -91.30
CA GLN A 270 -39.35 -49.21 -92.39
C GLN A 270 -38.65 -49.21 -93.76
N GLU A 271 -37.52 -48.51 -93.89
CA GLU A 271 -36.66 -48.58 -95.08
C GLU A 271 -36.07 -49.98 -95.28
N GLN A 272 -35.69 -50.66 -94.20
CA GLN A 272 -35.27 -52.06 -94.25
C GLN A 272 -36.41 -52.96 -94.74
N HIS A 273 -37.64 -52.82 -94.21
CA HIS A 273 -38.79 -53.59 -94.68
C HIS A 273 -39.14 -53.29 -96.13
N VAL A 274 -38.99 -52.05 -96.61
CA VAL A 274 -39.16 -51.72 -98.02
C VAL A 274 -38.10 -52.41 -98.87
N ARG A 275 -36.83 -52.42 -98.44
CA ARG A 275 -35.75 -53.15 -99.12
C ARG A 275 -35.98 -54.66 -99.11
N GLU A 276 -36.44 -55.23 -97.99
CA GLU A 276 -36.80 -56.65 -97.87
C GLU A 276 -37.99 -57.00 -98.77
N ALA A 277 -39.00 -56.14 -98.86
CA ALA A 277 -40.13 -56.33 -99.78
C ALA A 277 -39.71 -56.21 -101.25
N GLN A 278 -38.81 -55.27 -101.58
CA GLN A 278 -38.20 -55.18 -102.91
C GLN A 278 -37.35 -56.41 -103.22
N TYR A 279 -36.62 -56.93 -102.25
CA TYR A 279 -35.82 -58.15 -102.38
C TYR A 279 -36.72 -59.39 -102.54
N ALA A 280 -37.80 -59.49 -101.77
CA ALA A 280 -38.80 -60.54 -101.92
C ALA A 280 -39.48 -60.49 -103.30
N SER A 281 -39.87 -59.29 -103.77
CA SER A 281 -40.42 -59.11 -105.12
C SER A 281 -39.42 -59.46 -106.22
N ALA A 282 -38.14 -59.13 -106.02
CA ALA A 282 -37.07 -59.53 -106.93
C ALA A 282 -36.85 -61.05 -106.91
N GLN A 283 -36.91 -61.70 -105.74
CA GLN A 283 -36.86 -63.16 -105.61
C GLN A 283 -38.07 -63.83 -106.27
N ASP A 284 -39.27 -63.27 -106.16
CA ASP A 284 -40.45 -63.82 -106.82
C ASP A 284 -40.36 -63.66 -108.35
N ARG A 285 -39.81 -62.55 -108.85
CA ARG A 285 -39.45 -62.42 -110.28
C ARG A 285 -38.40 -63.42 -110.71
N ILE A 286 -37.38 -63.68 -109.88
CA ILE A 286 -36.40 -64.73 -110.14
C ILE A 286 -37.09 -66.09 -110.19
N LYS A 287 -37.99 -66.40 -109.25
CA LYS A 287 -38.78 -67.64 -109.27
C LYS A 287 -39.69 -67.74 -110.50
N GLU A 288 -40.29 -66.65 -110.97
CA GLU A 288 -41.07 -66.63 -112.22
C GLU A 288 -40.18 -66.93 -113.43
N ILE A 289 -38.97 -66.35 -113.47
CA ILE A 289 -37.97 -66.63 -114.52
C ILE A 289 -37.49 -68.08 -114.41
N GLU A 290 -37.23 -68.59 -113.21
CA GLU A 290 -36.84 -69.98 -112.95
C GLU A 290 -37.96 -70.96 -113.33
N ASN A 291 -39.22 -70.63 -113.07
CA ASN A 291 -40.37 -71.44 -113.50
C ASN A 291 -40.57 -71.40 -115.01
N ALA A 292 -40.37 -70.25 -115.66
CA ALA A 292 -40.39 -70.14 -117.12
C ALA A 292 -39.23 -70.94 -117.75
N LEU A 293 -38.05 -70.90 -117.12
CA LEU A 293 -36.89 -71.71 -117.52
C LEU A 293 -37.15 -73.20 -117.28
N ALA A 294 -37.79 -73.58 -116.18
CA ALA A 294 -38.15 -74.96 -115.86
C ALA A 294 -39.17 -75.51 -116.87
N VAL A 295 -40.17 -74.73 -117.27
CA VAL A 295 -41.12 -75.11 -118.34
C VAL A 295 -40.40 -75.24 -119.70
N GLN A 296 -39.41 -74.38 -119.97
CA GLN A 296 -38.58 -74.47 -121.17
C GLN A 296 -37.65 -75.69 -121.13
N GLN A 297 -37.12 -76.03 -119.95
CA GLN A 297 -36.27 -77.20 -119.70
C GLN A 297 -37.07 -78.50 -119.71
N GLU A 298 -38.33 -78.54 -119.25
CA GLU A 298 -39.21 -79.71 -119.35
C GLU A 298 -39.59 -80.01 -120.81
N ALA A 299 -39.82 -78.97 -121.63
CA ALA A 299 -39.98 -79.12 -123.07
C ALA A 299 -38.69 -79.71 -123.71
N HIS A 300 -37.51 -79.18 -123.34
CA HIS A 300 -36.23 -79.67 -123.83
C HIS A 300 -35.83 -81.06 -123.27
N HIS A 301 -36.30 -81.43 -122.07
CA HIS A 301 -36.06 -82.71 -121.40
C HIS A 301 -36.99 -83.81 -121.92
N SER A 302 -38.20 -83.49 -122.39
CA SER A 302 -39.04 -84.44 -123.11
C SER A 302 -38.42 -84.84 -124.46
N GLU A 303 -37.72 -83.92 -125.13
CA GLU A 303 -36.96 -84.18 -126.36
C GLU A 303 -35.64 -84.92 -126.09
N LEU A 304 -34.96 -84.62 -124.98
CA LEU A 304 -33.74 -85.31 -124.55
C LEU A 304 -34.02 -86.73 -124.01
N LEU A 305 -35.11 -86.99 -123.29
CA LEU A 305 -35.46 -88.33 -122.78
C LEU A 305 -35.74 -89.33 -123.91
N LYS A 306 -36.22 -88.84 -125.06
CA LYS A 306 -36.36 -89.65 -126.28
C LYS A 306 -34.99 -90.07 -126.85
N ILE A 307 -34.00 -89.17 -126.81
CA ILE A 307 -32.61 -89.40 -127.27
C ILE A 307 -31.77 -90.17 -126.22
N ILE A 308 -32.08 -90.04 -124.93
CA ILE A 308 -31.36 -90.67 -123.81
C ILE A 308 -31.78 -92.13 -123.63
N SER A 309 -33.05 -92.48 -123.88
CA SER A 309 -33.49 -93.89 -123.90
C SER A 309 -32.77 -94.74 -124.96
N GLU A 310 -32.31 -94.12 -126.05
CA GLU A 310 -31.50 -94.75 -127.11
C GLU A 310 -30.00 -94.81 -126.76
N LYS A 311 -29.53 -94.07 -125.75
CA LYS A 311 -28.11 -94.04 -125.31
C LYS A 311 -27.84 -94.74 -123.97
N GLU A 312 -28.86 -95.00 -123.14
CA GLU A 312 -28.73 -95.72 -121.85
C GLU A 312 -28.32 -97.20 -121.96
N THR A 313 -28.46 -97.83 -123.13
CA THR A 313 -27.92 -99.18 -123.39
C THR A 313 -26.40 -99.18 -123.59
N ALA A 314 -25.78 -98.02 -123.90
CA ALA A 314 -24.35 -97.89 -124.12
C ALA A 314 -23.56 -97.47 -122.85
N PHE A 315 -24.20 -96.79 -121.89
CA PHE A 315 -23.51 -96.22 -120.72
C PHE A 315 -23.28 -97.19 -119.55
N ARG A 316 -23.93 -98.37 -119.52
CA ARG A 316 -23.66 -99.38 -118.48
C ARG A 316 -22.24 -99.99 -118.54
N GLY A 317 -21.53 -99.82 -119.66
CA GLY A 317 -20.13 -100.25 -119.79
C GLY A 317 -19.09 -99.25 -119.26
N GLN A 318 -19.44 -97.96 -119.10
CA GLN A 318 -18.48 -96.90 -118.76
C GLN A 318 -18.44 -96.56 -117.26
N LEU A 319 -19.35 -97.09 -116.46
CA LEU A 319 -19.40 -96.89 -115.00
C LEU A 319 -18.38 -97.73 -114.22
N ALA A 320 -17.82 -98.79 -114.82
CA ALA A 320 -16.80 -99.61 -114.17
C ALA A 320 -15.41 -98.95 -114.13
N ASP A 321 -15.12 -98.01 -115.05
CA ASP A 321 -13.82 -97.36 -115.14
C ASP A 321 -13.68 -96.15 -114.19
N LEU A 322 -14.80 -95.48 -113.86
CA LEU A 322 -14.84 -94.28 -113.01
C LEU A 322 -14.69 -94.56 -111.50
N GLU A 323 -14.92 -95.78 -111.04
CA GLU A 323 -14.66 -96.17 -109.64
C GLU A 323 -13.16 -96.29 -109.33
N SER A 324 -12.31 -96.46 -110.35
CA SER A 324 -10.84 -96.50 -110.21
C SER A 324 -10.19 -95.11 -110.06
N GLU A 325 -10.82 -94.04 -110.58
CA GLU A 325 -10.32 -92.66 -110.50
C GLU A 325 -10.62 -91.97 -109.16
N LYS A 326 -11.60 -92.48 -108.40
CA LYS A 326 -11.99 -91.92 -107.09
C LYS A 326 -10.92 -92.13 -106.02
N SER A 327 -10.26 -93.30 -106.01
CA SER A 327 -9.20 -93.61 -105.05
C SER A 327 -7.92 -92.76 -105.23
N ALA A 328 -7.71 -92.17 -106.41
CA ALA A 328 -6.55 -91.31 -106.68
C ALA A 328 -6.71 -89.88 -106.12
N LYS A 329 -7.96 -89.39 -105.95
CA LYS A 329 -8.23 -88.03 -105.49
C LYS A 329 -8.30 -87.87 -103.96
N GLU A 330 -8.42 -88.98 -103.22
CA GLU A 330 -8.36 -88.94 -101.75
C GLU A 330 -6.92 -88.81 -101.20
N ALA A 331 -5.91 -89.07 -102.03
CA ALA A 331 -4.50 -88.89 -101.68
C ALA A 331 -4.04 -87.42 -101.72
N THR A 332 -4.61 -86.59 -102.62
CA THR A 332 -4.21 -85.18 -102.80
C THR A 332 -4.80 -84.24 -101.75
N VAL A 333 -5.92 -84.62 -101.12
CA VAL A 333 -6.55 -83.83 -100.05
C VAL A 333 -5.73 -83.83 -98.74
N ARG A 334 -5.06 -84.95 -98.42
CA ARG A 334 -4.19 -85.04 -97.24
C ARG A 334 -2.93 -84.18 -97.35
N GLU A 335 -2.44 -83.93 -98.55
CA GLU A 335 -1.26 -83.08 -98.79
C GLU A 335 -1.57 -81.57 -98.64
N LEU A 336 -2.81 -81.16 -98.92
CA LEU A 336 -3.25 -79.77 -98.76
C LEU A 336 -3.48 -79.38 -97.30
N GLN A 337 -3.95 -80.31 -96.45
CA GLN A 337 -4.10 -80.08 -95.01
C GLN A 337 -2.74 -79.83 -94.32
N ALA A 338 -1.70 -80.59 -94.67
CA ALA A 338 -0.36 -80.40 -94.11
C ALA A 338 0.29 -79.03 -94.48
N ARG A 339 -0.09 -78.43 -95.62
CA ARG A 339 0.40 -77.10 -96.02
C ARG A 339 -0.28 -75.94 -95.29
N LEU A 340 -1.50 -76.12 -94.81
CA LEU A 340 -2.23 -75.08 -94.06
C LEU A 340 -1.74 -74.98 -92.62
N GLU A 341 -1.45 -76.11 -91.97
CA GLU A 341 -0.90 -76.14 -90.61
C GLU A 341 0.49 -75.47 -90.53
N LYS A 342 1.31 -75.63 -91.58
CA LYS A 342 2.63 -74.96 -91.67
C LYS A 342 2.55 -73.43 -91.84
N LYS A 343 1.47 -72.92 -92.43
CA LYS A 343 1.25 -71.46 -92.58
C LYS A 343 0.71 -70.81 -91.31
N ALA A 344 -0.11 -71.52 -90.54
CA ALA A 344 -0.60 -71.04 -89.26
C ALA A 344 0.56 -70.83 -88.26
N ALA A 345 1.48 -71.80 -88.17
CA ALA A 345 2.65 -71.70 -87.28
C ALA A 345 3.62 -70.55 -87.66
N ALA A 346 3.71 -70.18 -88.93
CA ALA A 346 4.53 -69.05 -89.37
C ALA A 346 3.91 -67.69 -88.99
N TRP A 347 2.59 -67.59 -88.98
CA TRP A 347 1.88 -66.36 -88.61
C TRP A 347 1.99 -66.04 -87.12
N ASP A 348 1.95 -67.06 -86.26
CA ASP A 348 2.11 -66.89 -84.81
C ASP A 348 3.55 -66.45 -84.44
N ALA A 349 4.55 -66.90 -85.21
CA ALA A 349 5.93 -66.46 -85.04
C ALA A 349 6.12 -64.97 -85.42
N ASP A 350 5.49 -64.51 -86.50
CA ASP A 350 5.54 -63.09 -86.92
C ASP A 350 4.79 -62.16 -85.95
N ARG A 351 3.68 -62.63 -85.35
CA ARG A 351 2.96 -61.87 -84.32
C ARG A 351 3.81 -61.68 -83.06
N ALA A 352 4.48 -62.73 -82.59
CA ALA A 352 5.36 -62.65 -81.42
C ALA A 352 6.55 -61.71 -81.65
N ARG A 353 7.11 -61.70 -82.87
CA ARG A 353 8.19 -60.79 -83.24
C ARG A 353 7.75 -59.32 -83.23
N LEU A 354 6.61 -59.00 -83.86
CA LEU A 354 6.08 -57.63 -83.88
C LEU A 354 5.75 -57.10 -82.49
N GLN A 355 5.29 -57.97 -81.59
CA GLN A 355 5.02 -57.60 -80.20
C GLN A 355 6.30 -57.23 -79.45
N SER A 356 7.40 -58.00 -79.64
CA SER A 356 8.70 -57.65 -79.07
C SER A 356 9.31 -56.35 -79.64
N GLU A 357 9.05 -56.05 -80.92
CA GLU A 357 9.50 -54.80 -81.57
C GLU A 357 8.71 -53.58 -81.05
N PHE A 358 7.45 -53.77 -80.65
CA PHE A 358 6.63 -52.73 -80.02
C PHE A 358 7.07 -52.45 -78.58
N ASP A 359 7.32 -53.49 -77.79
CA ASP A 359 7.77 -53.34 -76.40
C ASP A 359 9.14 -52.63 -76.33
N ALA A 360 10.06 -52.96 -77.25
CA ALA A 360 11.36 -52.28 -77.36
C ALA A 360 11.24 -50.79 -77.73
N ARG A 361 10.22 -50.41 -78.53
CA ARG A 361 9.95 -49.00 -78.87
C ARG A 361 9.35 -48.22 -77.69
N LEU A 362 8.53 -48.87 -76.87
CA LEU A 362 7.99 -48.27 -75.65
C LEU A 362 9.11 -48.03 -74.62
N GLU A 363 9.99 -49.01 -74.40
CA GLU A 363 11.15 -48.84 -73.51
C GLU A 363 12.10 -47.73 -73.99
N SER A 364 12.31 -47.61 -75.29
CA SER A 364 13.10 -46.50 -75.87
C SER A 364 12.44 -45.13 -75.69
N MET A 365 11.10 -45.05 -75.75
CA MET A 365 10.38 -43.78 -75.57
C MET A 365 10.33 -43.39 -74.09
N GLU A 366 10.17 -44.35 -73.19
CA GLU A 366 10.27 -44.12 -71.74
C GLU A 366 11.68 -43.70 -71.30
N ALA A 367 12.74 -44.26 -71.89
CA ALA A 367 14.11 -43.84 -71.63
C ALA A 367 14.33 -42.37 -72.05
N GLY A 368 13.81 -41.96 -73.21
CA GLY A 368 13.89 -40.57 -73.68
C GLY A 368 13.10 -39.58 -72.81
N LEU A 369 11.95 -39.99 -72.27
CA LEU A 369 11.18 -39.17 -71.32
C LEU A 369 11.89 -39.02 -69.98
N ARG A 370 12.54 -40.08 -69.48
CA ARG A 370 13.35 -40.03 -68.25
C ARG A 370 14.56 -39.10 -68.40
N GLU A 371 15.21 -39.09 -69.56
CA GLU A 371 16.34 -38.20 -69.84
C GLU A 371 15.91 -36.72 -69.94
N HIS A 372 14.73 -36.46 -70.53
CA HIS A 372 14.14 -35.12 -70.58
C HIS A 372 13.69 -34.61 -69.20
N THR A 373 13.21 -35.48 -68.31
CA THR A 373 12.90 -35.07 -66.92
C THR A 373 14.16 -34.72 -66.14
N VAL A 374 15.26 -35.45 -66.33
CA VAL A 374 16.54 -35.16 -65.66
C VAL A 374 17.18 -33.87 -66.20
N SER A 375 17.00 -33.53 -67.48
CA SER A 375 17.50 -32.25 -68.02
C SER A 375 16.70 -31.06 -67.48
N LEU A 376 15.37 -31.18 -67.37
CA LEU A 376 14.52 -30.14 -66.76
C LEU A 376 14.85 -29.93 -65.28
N GLU A 377 15.09 -30.99 -64.50
CA GLU A 377 15.47 -30.87 -63.09
C GLU A 377 16.82 -30.14 -62.90
N ARG A 378 17.78 -30.34 -63.82
CA ARG A 378 19.05 -29.60 -63.81
C ARG A 378 18.86 -28.13 -64.16
N GLU A 379 18.02 -27.80 -65.12
CA GLU A 379 17.70 -26.40 -65.48
C GLU A 379 16.95 -25.66 -64.37
N TYR A 380 16.05 -26.35 -63.66
CA TYR A 380 15.38 -25.79 -62.47
C TYR A 380 16.36 -25.58 -61.30
N ALA A 381 17.33 -26.47 -61.09
CA ALA A 381 18.34 -26.29 -60.05
C ALA A 381 19.26 -25.10 -60.34
N VAL A 382 19.70 -24.92 -61.59
CA VAL A 382 20.53 -23.77 -62.00
C VAL A 382 19.75 -22.45 -61.87
N LYS A 383 18.47 -22.40 -62.30
CA LYS A 383 17.65 -21.20 -62.14
C LYS A 383 17.35 -20.86 -60.68
N LYS A 384 17.21 -21.87 -59.82
CA LYS A 384 17.04 -21.67 -58.39
C LYS A 384 18.28 -21.04 -57.75
N GLU A 385 19.47 -21.49 -58.14
CA GLU A 385 20.75 -20.95 -57.66
C GLU A 385 21.00 -19.50 -58.16
N GLU A 386 20.58 -19.19 -59.38
CA GLU A 386 20.62 -17.81 -59.92
C GLU A 386 19.66 -16.86 -59.16
N ILE A 387 18.46 -17.31 -58.81
CA ILE A 387 17.49 -16.53 -58.03
C ILE A 387 17.97 -16.35 -56.59
N GLU A 388 18.54 -17.39 -55.97
CA GLU A 388 19.11 -17.30 -54.62
C GLU A 388 20.31 -16.33 -54.56
N ASN A 389 21.15 -16.29 -55.59
CA ASN A 389 22.25 -15.32 -55.71
C ASN A 389 21.76 -13.87 -55.90
N LEU A 390 20.70 -13.65 -56.70
CA LEU A 390 20.08 -12.32 -56.85
C LEU A 390 19.41 -11.81 -55.56
N ILE A 391 18.81 -12.72 -54.79
CA ILE A 391 18.22 -12.39 -53.47
C ILE A 391 19.32 -12.11 -52.44
N ALA A 392 20.47 -12.79 -52.51
CA ALA A 392 21.59 -12.53 -51.62
C ALA A 392 22.23 -11.13 -51.85
N VAL A 393 22.40 -10.73 -53.11
CA VAL A 393 22.96 -9.42 -53.48
C VAL A 393 22.02 -8.27 -53.08
N SER A 394 20.72 -8.40 -53.35
CA SER A 394 19.71 -7.39 -52.95
C SER A 394 19.57 -7.25 -51.42
N ARG A 395 19.76 -8.34 -50.66
CA ARG A 395 19.79 -8.29 -49.17
C ARG A 395 21.03 -7.60 -48.62
N GLU A 396 22.19 -7.70 -49.28
CA GLU A 396 23.40 -6.97 -48.87
C GLU A 396 23.30 -5.47 -49.17
N GLU A 397 22.69 -5.09 -50.29
CA GLU A 397 22.48 -3.68 -50.66
C GLU A 397 21.45 -3.00 -49.74
N ALA A 398 20.35 -3.69 -49.40
CA ALA A 398 19.38 -3.20 -48.44
C ALA A 398 19.96 -3.08 -47.02
N LYS A 399 20.85 -4.00 -46.60
CA LYS A 399 21.58 -3.89 -45.32
C LYS A 399 22.52 -2.68 -45.30
N LYS A 400 23.27 -2.43 -46.39
CA LYS A 400 24.15 -1.26 -46.50
C LYS A 400 23.36 0.05 -46.44
N GLU A 401 22.17 0.11 -47.05
CA GLU A 401 21.30 1.29 -47.00
C GLU A 401 20.67 1.49 -45.61
N PHE A 402 20.29 0.40 -44.94
CA PHE A 402 19.77 0.43 -43.57
C PHE A 402 20.84 0.86 -42.56
N ASP A 403 22.07 0.34 -42.67
CA ASP A 403 23.19 0.71 -41.81
C ASP A 403 23.60 2.19 -42.01
N LEU A 404 23.52 2.70 -43.25
CA LEU A 404 23.73 4.12 -43.53
C LEU A 404 22.65 5.01 -42.89
N ARG A 405 21.37 4.62 -42.94
CA ARG A 405 20.28 5.35 -42.27
C ARG A 405 20.38 5.28 -40.75
N LEU A 406 20.71 4.11 -40.19
CA LEU A 406 20.92 3.91 -38.76
C LEU A 406 22.10 4.73 -38.23
N SER A 407 23.19 4.82 -39.00
CA SER A 407 24.35 5.66 -38.65
C SER A 407 24.05 7.16 -38.75
N ALA A 408 23.16 7.58 -39.67
CA ALA A 408 22.72 8.96 -39.80
C ALA A 408 21.76 9.38 -38.67
N GLU A 409 20.86 8.50 -38.22
CA GLU A 409 20.00 8.75 -37.06
C GLU A 409 20.77 8.73 -35.74
N ARG A 410 21.74 7.82 -35.56
CA ARG A 410 22.63 7.83 -34.39
C ARG A 410 23.42 9.14 -34.29
N LYS A 411 23.91 9.67 -35.41
CA LYS A 411 24.57 10.99 -35.43
C LYS A 411 23.64 12.16 -35.10
N LYS A 412 22.35 12.07 -35.46
CA LYS A 412 21.34 13.08 -35.07
C LYS A 412 21.02 13.00 -33.58
N LEU A 413 20.86 11.79 -33.03
CA LEU A 413 20.65 11.56 -31.59
C LEU A 413 21.87 11.95 -30.75
N ASP A 414 23.08 11.69 -31.22
CA ASP A 414 24.30 12.11 -30.53
C ASP A 414 24.49 13.63 -30.58
N ALA A 415 24.07 14.30 -31.66
CA ALA A 415 24.01 15.76 -31.74
C ALA A 415 22.95 16.37 -30.82
N GLU A 416 21.79 15.72 -30.66
CA GLU A 416 20.74 16.13 -29.73
C GLU A 416 21.15 15.92 -28.26
N LYS A 417 21.83 14.80 -27.96
CA LYS A 417 22.45 14.56 -26.65
C LYS A 417 23.53 15.58 -26.33
N ALA A 418 24.39 15.93 -27.29
CA ALA A 418 25.39 16.97 -27.10
C ALA A 418 24.74 18.34 -26.81
N ARG A 419 23.63 18.66 -27.46
CA ARG A 419 22.86 19.90 -27.22
C ARG A 419 22.20 19.91 -25.83
N LEU A 420 21.67 18.78 -25.38
CA LEU A 420 21.08 18.64 -24.04
C LEU A 420 22.15 18.67 -22.93
N GLU A 421 23.33 18.12 -23.17
CA GLU A 421 24.45 18.18 -22.21
C GLU A 421 25.00 19.62 -22.10
N THR A 422 25.04 20.39 -23.19
CA THR A 422 25.37 21.83 -23.13
C THR A 422 24.33 22.64 -22.38
N GLU A 423 23.03 22.35 -22.54
CA GLU A 423 21.95 23.04 -21.83
C GLU A 423 21.91 22.69 -20.33
N LYS A 424 22.36 21.47 -19.99
CA LYS A 424 22.56 21.02 -18.60
C LYS A 424 23.78 21.69 -17.96
N GLN A 425 24.90 21.81 -18.68
CA GLN A 425 26.08 22.55 -18.22
C GLN A 425 25.77 24.03 -17.97
N GLU A 426 24.99 24.68 -18.86
CA GLU A 426 24.54 26.07 -18.67
C GLU A 426 23.64 26.24 -17.43
N ARG A 427 22.76 25.25 -17.14
CA ARG A 427 21.97 25.23 -15.89
C ARG A 427 22.82 24.98 -14.65
N GLU A 428 23.81 24.10 -14.72
CA GLU A 428 24.73 23.82 -13.61
C GLU A 428 25.65 25.02 -13.32
N GLU A 429 26.10 25.75 -14.34
CA GLU A 429 26.86 27.00 -14.20
C GLU A 429 26.01 28.13 -13.59
N ALA A 430 24.73 28.25 -13.98
CA ALA A 430 23.79 29.20 -13.37
C ALA A 430 23.51 28.89 -11.89
N LEU A 431 23.44 27.60 -11.52
CA LEU A 431 23.30 27.17 -10.14
C LEU A 431 24.59 27.38 -9.32
N ALA A 432 25.75 27.16 -9.92
CA ALA A 432 27.05 27.44 -9.30
C ALA A 432 27.23 28.93 -9.01
N LEU A 433 26.84 29.82 -9.93
CA LEU A 433 26.89 31.28 -9.75
C LEU A 433 25.93 31.77 -8.65
N ASN A 434 24.76 31.14 -8.51
CA ASN A 434 23.84 31.45 -7.41
C ASN A 434 24.36 30.92 -6.06
N SER A 435 25.07 29.78 -6.06
CA SER A 435 25.72 29.25 -4.86
C SER A 435 26.90 30.13 -4.38
N SER A 436 27.64 30.75 -5.30
CA SER A 436 28.72 31.68 -4.94
C SER A 436 28.18 33.00 -4.39
N ARG A 437 27.06 33.52 -4.95
CA ARG A 437 26.36 34.69 -4.39
C ARG A 437 25.78 34.43 -2.99
N LEU A 438 25.29 33.23 -2.72
CA LEU A 438 24.87 32.84 -1.37
C LEU A 438 26.04 32.79 -0.39
N LYS A 439 27.20 32.25 -0.80
CA LYS A 439 28.43 32.26 0.01
C LYS A 439 28.97 33.66 0.27
N GLU A 440 28.85 34.59 -0.67
CA GLU A 440 29.25 35.99 -0.47
C GLU A 440 28.34 36.70 0.55
N LEU A 441 27.03 36.42 0.53
CA LEU A 441 26.07 36.93 1.52
C LEU A 441 26.26 36.30 2.90
N GLU A 442 26.61 35.01 2.97
CA GLU A 442 26.98 34.33 4.22
C GLU A 442 28.28 34.89 4.82
N ASN A 443 29.28 35.18 3.99
CA ASN A 443 30.54 35.78 4.45
C ASN A 443 30.36 37.23 4.95
N ALA A 444 29.45 38.00 4.34
CA ALA A 444 29.09 39.35 4.81
C ALA A 444 28.32 39.34 6.15
N LEU A 445 27.51 38.30 6.39
CA LEU A 445 26.81 38.07 7.66
C LEU A 445 27.71 37.47 8.75
N ALA A 446 28.75 36.72 8.39
CA ALA A 446 29.75 36.21 9.32
C ALA A 446 30.68 37.33 9.82
N ALA A 447 31.12 38.23 8.94
CA ALA A 447 31.98 39.35 9.29
C ALA A 447 31.32 40.35 10.27
N THR A 448 30.00 40.49 10.22
CA THR A 448 29.23 41.35 11.14
C THR A 448 28.90 40.68 12.49
N ARG A 449 29.00 39.34 12.58
CA ARG A 449 28.82 38.58 13.82
C ARG A 449 30.10 38.42 14.64
N GLU A 450 31.27 38.42 14.00
CA GLU A 450 32.56 38.20 14.69
C GLU A 450 33.02 39.37 15.58
N GLU A 451 32.62 40.62 15.29
CA GLU A 451 32.95 41.76 16.16
C GLU A 451 32.10 41.81 17.43
N HIS A 452 30.84 41.38 17.38
CA HIS A 452 29.94 41.37 18.54
C HIS A 452 30.14 40.13 19.44
N HIS A 453 30.73 39.05 18.90
CA HIS A 453 31.03 37.83 19.66
C HIS A 453 32.37 37.92 20.41
N ARG A 454 33.32 38.75 19.94
CA ARG A 454 34.64 38.91 20.58
C ARG A 454 34.55 39.55 21.98
N ASP A 455 33.68 40.52 22.17
CA ASP A 455 33.44 41.18 23.48
C ASP A 455 32.57 40.36 24.45
N LEU A 456 31.72 39.46 23.93
CA LEU A 456 30.86 38.60 24.75
C LEU A 456 31.64 37.39 25.30
N MET A 457 32.61 36.86 24.53
CA MET A 457 33.36 35.66 24.87
C MET A 457 34.44 35.87 25.95
N GLU A 458 34.87 37.11 26.20
CA GLU A 458 35.83 37.40 27.28
C GLU A 458 35.19 37.33 28.67
N ARG A 459 33.86 37.51 28.77
CA ARG A 459 33.07 37.33 30.01
C ARG A 459 32.59 35.89 30.25
N ILE A 460 32.49 35.08 29.19
CA ILE A 460 32.00 33.69 29.26
C ILE A 460 33.14 32.69 29.59
N ARG A 461 34.40 33.02 29.26
CA ARG A 461 35.58 32.18 29.53
C ARG A 461 35.82 31.81 31.00
N SER A 462 35.31 32.57 31.97
CA SER A 462 35.44 32.22 33.39
C SER A 462 34.36 31.23 33.88
N GLY A 463 33.24 31.09 33.14
CA GLY A 463 32.16 30.13 33.44
C GLY A 463 32.25 28.81 32.64
N GLU A 464 32.98 28.77 31.52
CA GLU A 464 33.04 27.61 30.61
C GLU A 464 33.86 26.42 31.09
N ASN A 465 34.76 26.58 32.07
CA ASN A 465 35.64 25.48 32.48
C ASN A 465 34.92 24.35 33.21
N SER A 466 33.70 24.56 33.75
CA SER A 466 32.86 23.51 34.32
C SER A 466 31.84 22.91 33.34
N PHE A 467 31.61 23.58 32.20
CA PHE A 467 30.70 23.11 31.15
C PHE A 467 31.39 22.24 30.09
N ARG A 468 32.70 22.41 29.90
CA ARG A 468 33.48 21.62 28.93
C ARG A 468 33.58 20.13 29.28
N GLU A 469 33.57 19.78 30.57
CA GLU A 469 33.61 18.37 30.99
C GLU A 469 32.29 17.64 30.71
N LYS A 470 31.16 18.36 30.75
CA LYS A 470 29.84 17.83 30.40
C LYS A 470 29.56 17.84 28.89
N LEU A 471 30.15 18.78 28.15
CA LEU A 471 30.07 18.82 26.68
C LEU A 471 30.92 17.73 26.02
N ALA A 472 32.06 17.34 26.61
CA ALA A 472 32.86 16.23 26.11
C ALA A 472 32.08 14.89 26.10
N GLY A 473 31.31 14.60 27.16
CA GLY A 473 30.42 13.44 27.19
C GLY A 473 29.27 13.51 26.17
N PHE A 474 28.70 14.70 25.95
CA PHE A 474 27.66 14.92 24.94
C PHE A 474 28.20 14.85 23.50
N GLU A 475 29.45 15.24 23.27
CA GLU A 475 30.11 15.13 21.97
C GLU A 475 30.51 13.69 21.63
N GLU A 476 30.88 12.88 22.63
CA GLU A 476 31.06 11.43 22.48
C GLU A 476 29.75 10.73 22.13
N GLU A 477 28.64 11.07 22.80
CA GLU A 477 27.30 10.56 22.44
C GLU A 477 26.87 11.02 21.05
N LYS A 478 27.08 12.29 20.68
CA LYS A 478 26.77 12.81 19.34
C LYS A 478 27.59 12.12 18.26
N GLN A 479 28.86 11.80 18.52
CA GLN A 479 29.69 11.02 17.60
C GLN A 479 29.22 9.57 17.48
N ALA A 480 28.76 8.96 18.58
CA ALA A 480 28.13 7.64 18.55
C ALA A 480 26.84 7.65 17.72
N TYR A 481 25.96 8.63 17.91
CA TYR A 481 24.74 8.80 17.11
C TYR A 481 25.04 9.02 15.62
N ASN A 482 26.00 9.89 15.31
CA ASN A 482 26.44 10.12 13.93
C ASN A 482 27.04 8.86 13.29
N LYS A 483 27.72 8.00 14.05
CA LYS A 483 28.22 6.72 13.57
C LYS A 483 27.06 5.77 13.24
N THR A 484 26.07 5.62 14.11
CA THR A 484 24.85 4.84 13.81
C THR A 484 24.05 5.39 12.63
N ILE A 485 23.94 6.72 12.49
CA ILE A 485 23.25 7.34 11.35
C ILE A 485 24.02 7.06 10.05
N ASN A 486 25.36 7.13 10.07
CA ASN A 486 26.18 6.82 8.91
C ASN A 486 26.13 5.33 8.55
N ASP A 487 26.09 4.44 9.53
CA ASP A 487 25.96 2.99 9.33
C ASP A 487 24.58 2.65 8.73
N LEU A 488 23.49 3.23 9.27
CA LEU A 488 22.14 3.08 8.72
C LEU A 488 22.01 3.70 7.31
N THR A 489 22.66 4.84 7.06
CA THR A 489 22.70 5.46 5.72
C THR A 489 23.50 4.59 4.74
N GLY A 490 24.56 3.93 5.20
CA GLY A 490 25.32 2.93 4.45
C GLY A 490 24.49 1.71 4.10
N GLU A 491 23.72 1.17 5.04
CA GLU A 491 22.81 0.05 4.83
C GLU A 491 21.66 0.39 3.86
N ILE A 492 21.13 1.61 3.91
CA ILE A 492 20.12 2.09 2.95
C ILE A 492 20.73 2.18 1.54
N ARG A 493 21.93 2.75 1.40
CA ARG A 493 22.62 2.81 0.10
C ARG A 493 22.96 1.43 -0.47
N GLN A 494 23.32 0.46 0.39
CA GLN A 494 23.54 -0.92 -0.03
C GLN A 494 22.24 -1.62 -0.46
N ARG A 495 21.12 -1.36 0.24
CA ARG A 495 19.79 -1.82 -0.18
C ARG A 495 19.37 -1.22 -1.51
N ASP A 496 19.55 0.09 -1.69
CA ASP A 496 19.20 0.77 -2.94
C ASP A 496 20.06 0.28 -4.11
N ALA A 497 21.35 0.03 -3.89
CA ALA A 497 22.24 -0.58 -4.88
C ALA A 497 21.80 -2.01 -5.25
N PHE A 498 21.41 -2.83 -4.28
CA PHE A 498 20.89 -4.18 -4.52
C PHE A 498 19.55 -4.17 -5.27
N VAL A 499 18.65 -3.25 -4.94
CA VAL A 499 17.37 -3.07 -5.65
C VAL A 499 17.60 -2.56 -7.08
N LEU A 500 18.57 -1.68 -7.30
CA LEU A 500 18.98 -1.24 -8.64
C LEU A 500 19.58 -2.38 -9.47
N GLU A 501 20.41 -3.24 -8.88
CA GLU A 501 20.92 -4.44 -9.55
C GLU A 501 19.82 -5.46 -9.86
N ALA A 502 18.87 -5.67 -8.94
CA ALA A 502 17.72 -6.54 -9.16
C ALA A 502 16.81 -5.98 -10.29
N LYS A 503 16.57 -4.67 -10.32
CA LYS A 503 15.83 -4.00 -11.40
C LYS A 503 16.56 -4.11 -12.74
N ARG A 504 17.89 -3.99 -12.77
CA ARG A 504 18.71 -4.19 -13.99
C ARG A 504 18.65 -5.64 -14.48
N LYS A 505 18.70 -6.63 -13.59
CA LYS A 505 18.54 -8.04 -13.96
C LYS A 505 17.15 -8.34 -14.51
N ILE A 506 16.10 -7.81 -13.88
CA ILE A 506 14.72 -7.95 -14.36
C ILE A 506 14.54 -7.27 -15.72
N ALA A 507 15.08 -6.06 -15.91
CA ALA A 507 15.04 -5.37 -17.19
C ALA A 507 15.77 -6.14 -18.30
N ALA A 508 16.97 -6.68 -18.01
CA ALA A 508 17.70 -7.52 -18.96
C ALA A 508 16.97 -8.83 -19.30
N GLU A 509 16.26 -9.44 -18.35
CA GLU A 509 15.43 -10.61 -18.60
C GLU A 509 14.17 -10.29 -19.43
N PHE A 510 13.59 -9.10 -19.27
CA PHE A 510 12.49 -8.63 -20.10
C PHE A 510 12.95 -8.28 -21.52
N GLU A 511 14.09 -7.61 -21.68
CA GLU A 511 14.70 -7.33 -22.99
C GLU A 511 15.09 -8.62 -23.72
N ALA A 512 15.67 -9.60 -23.02
CA ALA A 512 15.98 -10.90 -23.60
C ALA A 512 14.72 -11.67 -24.03
N LYS A 513 13.61 -11.56 -23.28
CA LYS A 513 12.32 -12.16 -23.67
C LYS A 513 11.67 -11.42 -24.83
N ALA A 514 11.72 -10.08 -24.85
CA ALA A 514 11.21 -9.27 -25.95
C ALA A 514 11.94 -9.60 -27.27
N ALA A 515 13.27 -9.74 -27.23
CA ALA A 515 14.06 -10.15 -28.38
C ALA A 515 13.69 -11.55 -28.91
N VAL A 516 13.35 -12.51 -28.03
CA VAL A 516 12.88 -13.85 -28.43
C VAL A 516 11.48 -13.79 -29.06
N TYR A 517 10.59 -12.93 -28.56
CA TYR A 517 9.27 -12.74 -29.15
C TYR A 517 9.34 -12.02 -30.50
N GLU A 518 10.16 -10.97 -30.64
CA GLU A 518 10.42 -10.30 -31.92
C GLU A 518 11.04 -11.25 -32.94
N GLN A 519 11.98 -12.11 -32.53
CA GLN A 519 12.58 -13.10 -33.44
C GLN A 519 11.58 -14.18 -33.87
N ARG A 520 10.58 -14.49 -33.03
CA ARG A 520 9.48 -15.41 -33.37
C ARG A 520 8.47 -14.75 -34.29
N LEU A 521 8.15 -13.47 -34.06
CA LEU A 521 7.26 -12.67 -34.91
C LEU A 521 7.86 -12.50 -36.31
N ALA A 522 9.14 -12.12 -36.38
CA ALA A 522 9.88 -11.97 -37.63
C ALA A 522 9.99 -13.29 -38.41
N ARG A 523 10.11 -14.44 -37.73
CA ARG A 523 10.05 -15.76 -38.38
C ARG A 523 8.66 -16.09 -38.93
N THR A 524 7.60 -15.74 -38.22
CA THR A 524 6.23 -15.96 -38.71
C THR A 524 5.89 -15.03 -39.87
N GLU A 525 6.29 -13.76 -39.79
CA GLU A 525 6.11 -12.78 -40.87
C GLU A 525 6.91 -13.17 -42.11
N ALA A 526 8.16 -13.64 -41.96
CA ALA A 526 8.95 -14.15 -43.08
C ALA A 526 8.29 -15.36 -43.76
N LEU A 527 7.69 -16.29 -43.00
CA LEU A 527 6.95 -17.44 -43.55
C LEU A 527 5.64 -17.04 -44.24
N PHE A 528 4.97 -15.99 -43.74
CA PHE A 528 3.79 -15.44 -44.41
C PHE A 528 4.16 -14.73 -45.71
N GLU A 529 5.24 -13.96 -45.71
CA GLU A 529 5.68 -13.24 -46.90
C GLU A 529 6.25 -14.18 -47.98
N GLU A 530 6.95 -15.25 -47.57
CA GLU A 530 7.38 -16.32 -48.47
C GLU A 530 6.19 -17.03 -49.13
N ARG A 531 5.10 -17.28 -48.38
CA ARG A 531 3.85 -17.81 -48.95
C ARG A 531 3.16 -16.80 -49.85
N ARG A 532 3.13 -15.51 -49.48
CA ARG A 532 2.50 -14.45 -50.28
C ARG A 532 3.21 -14.28 -51.62
N LEU A 533 4.54 -14.25 -51.64
CA LEU A 533 5.34 -14.18 -52.85
C LEU A 533 5.15 -15.43 -53.73
N ALA A 534 5.06 -16.62 -53.14
CA ALA A 534 4.73 -17.84 -53.87
C ALA A 534 3.32 -17.82 -54.50
N TYR A 535 2.35 -17.15 -53.86
CA TYR A 535 1.03 -16.91 -54.45
C TYR A 535 1.06 -15.84 -55.54
N GLU A 536 1.80 -14.74 -55.35
CA GLU A 536 1.96 -13.68 -56.34
C GLU A 536 2.68 -14.19 -57.60
N GLU A 537 3.70 -15.04 -57.47
CA GLU A 537 4.40 -15.68 -58.59
C GLU A 537 3.48 -16.66 -59.35
N ARG A 538 2.63 -17.39 -58.62
CA ARG A 538 1.65 -18.30 -59.22
C ARG A 538 0.52 -17.56 -59.93
N ILE A 539 0.10 -16.40 -59.41
CA ILE A 539 -0.84 -15.48 -60.06
C ILE A 539 -0.18 -14.87 -61.30
N GLY A 540 1.07 -14.41 -61.22
CA GLY A 540 1.82 -13.89 -62.37
C GLY A 540 1.98 -14.91 -63.50
N ALA A 541 2.33 -16.16 -63.17
CA ALA A 541 2.43 -17.26 -64.13
C ALA A 541 1.07 -17.60 -64.78
N LEU A 542 -0.03 -17.50 -64.03
CA LEU A 542 -1.38 -17.68 -64.57
C LEU A 542 -1.82 -16.47 -65.42
N SER A 543 -1.46 -15.25 -65.04
CA SER A 543 -1.73 -14.03 -65.80
C SER A 543 -0.99 -13.99 -67.14
N VAL A 544 0.27 -14.42 -67.21
CA VAL A 544 1.00 -14.53 -68.48
C VAL A 544 0.37 -15.58 -69.39
N LYS A 545 -0.03 -16.74 -68.85
CA LYS A 545 -0.75 -17.77 -69.62
C LYS A 545 -2.11 -17.29 -70.12
N LEU A 546 -2.80 -16.44 -69.33
CA LEU A 546 -4.06 -15.81 -69.72
C LEU A 546 -3.86 -14.73 -70.78
N GLU A 547 -2.78 -13.95 -70.72
CA GLU A 547 -2.43 -12.97 -71.75
C GLU A 547 -2.00 -13.64 -73.06
N GLU A 548 -1.25 -14.73 -73.01
CA GLU A 548 -0.86 -15.51 -74.18
C GLU A 548 -2.08 -16.19 -74.84
N ALA A 549 -3.00 -16.74 -74.03
CA ALA A 549 -4.28 -17.26 -74.49
C ALA A 549 -5.19 -16.15 -75.05
N ALA A 550 -5.18 -14.96 -74.45
CA ALA A 550 -5.93 -13.81 -74.93
C ALA A 550 -5.37 -13.23 -76.24
N ARG A 551 -4.05 -13.24 -76.44
CA ARG A 551 -3.41 -12.83 -77.72
C ARG A 551 -3.69 -13.85 -78.83
N ALA A 552 -3.70 -15.15 -78.52
CA ALA A 552 -4.11 -16.19 -79.46
C ALA A 552 -5.61 -16.05 -79.85
N SER A 553 -6.48 -15.81 -78.86
CA SER A 553 -7.91 -15.57 -79.08
C SER A 553 -8.19 -14.26 -79.84
N ALA A 554 -7.40 -13.19 -79.64
CA ALA A 554 -7.55 -11.93 -80.36
C ALA A 554 -7.22 -12.07 -81.87
N ALA A 555 -6.25 -12.90 -82.23
CA ALA A 555 -5.89 -13.19 -83.62
C ALA A 555 -6.97 -14.05 -84.34
N GLU A 556 -7.69 -14.90 -83.62
CA GLU A 556 -8.85 -15.63 -84.14
C GLU A 556 -10.09 -14.74 -84.23
N LYS A 557 -10.30 -13.85 -83.25
CA LYS A 557 -11.41 -12.87 -83.23
C LYS A 557 -11.33 -11.86 -84.39
N GLU A 558 -10.17 -11.48 -84.88
CA GLU A 558 -10.06 -10.63 -86.09
C GLU A 558 -10.48 -11.35 -87.38
N ARG A 559 -10.30 -12.67 -87.46
CA ARG A 559 -10.77 -13.47 -88.60
C ARG A 559 -12.29 -13.64 -88.58
N PHE A 560 -12.86 -13.91 -87.40
CA PHE A 560 -14.32 -13.99 -87.23
C PHE A 560 -15.03 -12.65 -87.35
N ARG A 561 -14.40 -11.53 -86.97
CA ARG A 561 -14.99 -10.19 -87.10
C ARG A 561 -15.24 -9.79 -88.57
N ASN A 562 -14.38 -10.22 -89.49
CA ASN A 562 -14.55 -9.97 -90.93
C ASN A 562 -15.65 -10.83 -91.58
N GLU A 563 -16.01 -11.96 -90.96
CA GLU A 563 -17.09 -12.85 -91.39
C GLU A 563 -18.45 -12.47 -90.76
N ILE A 564 -18.45 -12.02 -89.50
CA ILE A 564 -19.63 -11.55 -88.76
C ILE A 564 -20.16 -10.22 -89.30
N SER A 565 -19.30 -9.30 -89.75
CA SER A 565 -19.77 -8.04 -90.37
C SER A 565 -20.60 -8.25 -91.64
N ARG A 566 -20.51 -9.41 -92.29
CA ARG A 566 -21.32 -9.74 -93.48
C ARG A 566 -22.68 -10.37 -93.11
N LEU A 567 -22.75 -11.11 -92.00
CA LEU A 567 -23.97 -11.75 -91.51
C LEU A 567 -24.81 -10.81 -90.61
N SER A 568 -24.17 -9.83 -89.98
CA SER A 568 -24.81 -8.81 -89.12
C SER A 568 -25.73 -7.86 -89.90
N ASP A 569 -25.46 -7.61 -91.18
CA ASP A 569 -26.29 -6.73 -92.00
C ASP A 569 -27.62 -7.39 -92.42
N GLU A 570 -27.69 -8.73 -92.45
CA GLU A 570 -28.91 -9.48 -92.80
C GLU A 570 -29.78 -9.82 -91.56
N ALA A 571 -29.19 -9.89 -90.35
CA ALA A 571 -29.92 -10.15 -89.10
C ALA A 571 -30.53 -8.88 -88.45
N GLY A 572 -30.00 -7.70 -88.76
CA GLY A 572 -30.43 -6.42 -88.17
C GLY A 572 -31.90 -6.05 -88.44
N GLU A 573 -32.43 -6.35 -89.62
CA GLU A 573 -33.81 -6.01 -89.99
C GLU A 573 -34.89 -6.87 -89.31
N ILE A 574 -34.52 -8.06 -88.80
CA ILE A 574 -35.44 -8.97 -88.11
C ILE A 574 -35.45 -8.70 -86.59
N ALA A 575 -34.32 -8.26 -86.02
CA ALA A 575 -34.17 -7.98 -84.59
C ALA A 575 -34.86 -6.67 -84.15
N GLU A 576 -34.90 -5.63 -84.99
CA GLU A 576 -35.56 -4.35 -84.66
C GLU A 576 -37.06 -4.49 -84.39
N LYS A 577 -37.75 -5.41 -85.08
CA LYS A 577 -39.19 -5.65 -84.89
C LYS A 577 -39.52 -6.40 -83.59
N ARG A 578 -38.58 -7.17 -83.03
CA ARG A 578 -38.75 -7.86 -81.72
C ARG A 578 -38.30 -7.02 -80.53
N ALA A 579 -37.26 -6.20 -80.70
CA ALA A 579 -36.75 -5.32 -79.65
C ALA A 579 -37.75 -4.22 -79.25
N ALA A 580 -38.59 -3.74 -80.17
CA ALA A 580 -39.62 -2.73 -79.89
C ALA A 580 -40.75 -3.25 -78.98
N GLY A 581 -41.12 -4.53 -79.09
CA GLY A 581 -42.14 -5.14 -78.22
C GLY A 581 -41.64 -5.40 -76.79
N ILE A 582 -40.39 -5.84 -76.65
CA ILE A 582 -39.79 -6.16 -75.34
C ILE A 582 -39.49 -4.89 -74.53
N ARG A 583 -39.14 -3.77 -75.18
CA ARG A 583 -38.92 -2.49 -74.48
C ARG A 583 -40.19 -1.93 -73.85
N ALA A 584 -41.35 -2.11 -74.48
CA ALA A 584 -42.63 -1.65 -73.93
C ALA A 584 -43.05 -2.44 -72.67
N ASP A 585 -42.85 -3.76 -72.67
CA ASP A 585 -43.16 -4.61 -71.49
C ASP A 585 -42.16 -4.41 -70.34
N TYR A 586 -40.91 -4.05 -70.65
CA TYR A 586 -39.88 -3.76 -69.64
C TYR A 586 -40.12 -2.43 -68.93
N GLU A 587 -40.54 -1.37 -69.64
CA GLU A 587 -40.88 -0.09 -69.01
C GLU A 587 -42.12 -0.18 -68.12
N ALA A 588 -43.12 -0.99 -68.51
CA ALA A 588 -44.30 -1.24 -67.68
C ALA A 588 -43.96 -1.98 -66.37
N ARG A 589 -43.05 -2.96 -66.41
CA ARG A 589 -42.59 -3.67 -65.20
C ARG A 589 -41.67 -2.83 -64.31
N LYS A 590 -40.83 -1.97 -64.92
CA LYS A 590 -39.97 -1.05 -64.19
C LYS A 590 -40.80 -0.01 -63.41
N ALA A 591 -41.83 0.55 -64.03
CA ALA A 591 -42.74 1.49 -63.36
C ALA A 591 -43.51 0.86 -62.17
N ALA A 592 -43.90 -0.42 -62.28
CA ALA A 592 -44.52 -1.15 -61.18
C ALA A 592 -43.54 -1.43 -60.02
N LEU A 593 -42.29 -1.79 -60.33
CA LEU A 593 -41.25 -2.02 -59.33
C LEU A 593 -40.81 -0.74 -58.61
N ASP A 594 -40.69 0.38 -59.31
CA ASP A 594 -40.34 1.68 -58.71
C ASP A 594 -41.45 2.21 -57.78
N SER A 595 -42.71 1.89 -58.09
CA SER A 595 -43.86 2.17 -57.22
C SER A 595 -43.83 1.32 -55.94
N ASP A 596 -43.55 0.02 -56.04
CA ASP A 596 -43.46 -0.88 -54.88
C ASP A 596 -42.23 -0.59 -54.01
N PHE A 597 -41.11 -0.17 -54.61
CA PHE A 597 -39.93 0.26 -53.88
C PHE A 597 -40.16 1.56 -53.12
N SER A 598 -40.85 2.54 -53.71
CA SER A 598 -41.20 3.79 -53.04
C SER A 598 -42.16 3.56 -51.87
N ALA A 599 -43.14 2.65 -52.03
CA ALA A 599 -44.06 2.27 -50.95
C ALA A 599 -43.33 1.55 -49.80
N LYS A 600 -42.38 0.66 -50.10
CA LYS A 600 -41.54 0.01 -49.07
C LYS A 600 -40.60 0.97 -48.36
N MET A 601 -39.97 1.90 -49.08
CA MET A 601 -39.10 2.91 -48.46
C MET A 601 -39.87 3.86 -47.55
N GLN A 602 -41.11 4.22 -47.89
CA GLN A 602 -41.97 5.01 -47.00
C GLN A 602 -42.41 4.22 -45.75
N ALA A 603 -42.69 2.92 -45.89
CA ALA A 603 -42.99 2.05 -44.74
C ALA A 603 -41.79 1.94 -43.79
N VAL A 604 -40.59 1.70 -44.32
CA VAL A 604 -39.35 1.62 -43.53
C VAL A 604 -39.00 2.97 -42.88
N HIS A 605 -39.21 4.10 -43.57
CA HIS A 605 -39.02 5.42 -42.96
C HIS A 605 -40.02 5.72 -41.84
N SER A 606 -41.24 5.18 -41.93
CA SER A 606 -42.26 5.33 -40.88
C SER A 606 -41.98 4.44 -39.66
N GLU A 607 -41.40 3.25 -39.84
CA GLU A 607 -40.94 2.38 -38.75
C GLU A 607 -39.67 2.92 -38.08
N ALA A 608 -38.70 3.40 -38.87
CA ALA A 608 -37.48 3.98 -38.35
C ALA A 608 -37.74 5.27 -37.54
N SER A 609 -38.69 6.12 -37.98
CA SER A 609 -39.07 7.32 -37.23
C SER A 609 -39.81 6.99 -35.93
N ALA A 610 -40.68 5.97 -35.93
CA ALA A 610 -41.35 5.48 -34.72
C ALA A 610 -40.35 4.87 -33.70
N GLN A 611 -39.33 4.16 -34.19
CA GLN A 611 -38.28 3.58 -33.34
C GLN A 611 -37.36 4.64 -32.74
N ILE A 612 -36.98 5.66 -33.51
CA ILE A 612 -36.21 6.81 -33.01
C ILE A 612 -37.02 7.59 -31.96
N GLU A 613 -38.33 7.79 -32.15
CA GLU A 613 -39.17 8.44 -31.14
C GLU A 613 -39.35 7.62 -29.86
N PHE A 614 -39.40 6.29 -29.98
CA PHE A 614 -39.44 5.39 -28.83
C PHE A 614 -38.12 5.45 -28.03
N GLU A 615 -36.98 5.38 -28.70
CA GLU A 615 -35.66 5.51 -28.08
C GLU A 615 -35.46 6.89 -27.43
N ARG A 616 -35.94 7.97 -28.07
CA ARG A 616 -35.88 9.33 -27.50
C ARG A 616 -36.74 9.47 -26.24
N LYS A 617 -37.89 8.81 -26.17
CA LYS A 617 -38.72 8.75 -24.95
C LYS A 617 -38.05 7.93 -23.84
N ASN A 618 -37.37 6.85 -24.20
CA ASN A 618 -36.65 6.01 -23.24
C ASN A 618 -35.41 6.74 -22.67
N TRP A 619 -34.67 7.45 -23.53
CA TRP A 619 -33.54 8.29 -23.12
C TRP A 619 -33.96 9.44 -22.21
N ASN A 620 -35.08 10.09 -22.50
CA ASN A 620 -35.62 11.14 -21.63
C ASN A 620 -36.09 10.57 -20.28
N ALA A 621 -36.63 9.35 -20.24
CA ALA A 621 -37.01 8.69 -19.00
C ALA A 621 -35.79 8.28 -18.15
N GLU A 622 -34.70 7.80 -18.78
CA GLU A 622 -33.45 7.51 -18.09
C GLU A 622 -32.76 8.78 -17.58
N ARG A 623 -32.74 9.85 -18.39
CA ARG A 623 -32.23 11.15 -17.96
C ARG A 623 -32.96 11.70 -16.74
N SER A 624 -34.29 11.61 -16.69
CA SER A 624 -35.07 12.01 -15.51
C SER A 624 -34.80 11.13 -14.29
N ARG A 625 -34.48 9.84 -14.46
CA ARG A 625 -34.04 8.98 -13.35
C ARG A 625 -32.66 9.37 -12.82
N PHE A 626 -31.73 9.72 -13.70
CA PHE A 626 -30.41 10.22 -13.31
C PHE A 626 -30.47 11.59 -12.63
N GLU A 627 -31.29 12.52 -13.13
CA GLU A 627 -31.51 13.82 -12.48
C GLU A 627 -32.13 13.65 -11.09
N ASN A 628 -33.11 12.76 -10.92
CA ASN A 628 -33.69 12.47 -9.60
C ASN A 628 -32.69 11.81 -8.65
N ALA A 629 -31.84 10.90 -9.13
CA ALA A 629 -30.79 10.29 -8.32
C ALA A 629 -29.70 11.29 -7.91
N LEU A 630 -29.37 12.26 -8.78
CA LEU A 630 -28.44 13.34 -8.45
C LEU A 630 -29.01 14.31 -7.42
N VAL A 631 -30.31 14.62 -7.49
CA VAL A 631 -30.99 15.43 -6.48
C VAL A 631 -30.99 14.71 -5.13
N GLU A 632 -31.32 13.42 -5.08
CA GLU A 632 -31.32 12.62 -3.85
C GLU A 632 -29.91 12.51 -3.23
N VAL A 633 -28.88 12.32 -4.06
CA VAL A 633 -27.47 12.33 -3.60
C VAL A 633 -27.07 13.72 -3.08
N SER A 634 -27.54 14.80 -3.71
CA SER A 634 -27.25 16.17 -3.26
C SER A 634 -27.95 16.53 -1.94
N GLU A 635 -29.16 16.02 -1.70
CA GLU A 635 -29.90 16.19 -0.45
C GLU A 635 -29.26 15.39 0.69
N ASN A 636 -28.82 14.16 0.41
CA ASN A 636 -28.07 13.34 1.37
C ASN A 636 -26.70 13.96 1.71
N LEU A 637 -26.03 14.57 0.74
CA LEU A 637 -24.80 15.34 0.98
C LEU A 637 -25.05 16.55 1.88
N LYS A 638 -26.10 17.33 1.65
CA LYS A 638 -26.49 18.44 2.55
C LYS A 638 -26.81 17.97 3.96
N GLY A 639 -27.57 16.87 4.11
CA GLY A 639 -27.85 16.28 5.42
C GLY A 639 -26.58 15.85 6.17
N SER A 640 -25.63 15.22 5.46
CA SER A 640 -24.33 14.84 6.05
C SER A 640 -23.47 16.05 6.42
N GLN A 641 -23.58 17.15 5.66
CA GLN A 641 -22.86 18.40 5.91
C GLN A 641 -23.41 19.11 7.17
N GLU A 642 -24.74 19.15 7.34
CA GLU A 642 -25.39 19.66 8.56
C GLU A 642 -25.06 18.83 9.80
N GLU A 643 -24.90 17.51 9.65
CA GLU A 643 -24.50 16.63 10.74
C GLU A 643 -23.03 16.84 11.15
N ILE A 644 -22.14 17.05 10.18
CA ILE A 644 -20.74 17.45 10.42
C ILE A 644 -20.68 18.81 11.14
N GLU A 645 -21.50 19.78 10.74
CA GLU A 645 -21.57 21.09 11.40
C GLU A 645 -22.09 20.98 12.84
N ARG A 646 -23.10 20.14 13.10
CA ARG A 646 -23.57 19.84 14.46
C ARG A 646 -22.52 19.14 15.32
N LEU A 647 -21.78 18.18 14.76
CA LEU A 647 -20.69 17.50 15.47
C LEU A 647 -19.53 18.46 15.78
N ASN A 648 -19.19 19.35 14.85
CA ASN A 648 -18.19 20.38 15.06
C ASN A 648 -18.62 21.43 16.09
N ALA A 649 -19.91 21.79 16.15
CA ALA A 649 -20.44 22.67 17.19
C ALA A 649 -20.34 22.02 18.58
N ARG A 650 -20.70 20.74 18.71
CA ARG A 650 -20.53 19.97 19.97
C ARG A 650 -19.07 19.79 20.37
N LEU A 651 -18.16 19.64 19.41
CA LEU A 651 -16.72 19.58 19.67
C LEU A 651 -16.19 20.93 20.19
N ARG A 652 -16.66 22.06 19.64
CA ARG A 652 -16.29 23.39 20.14
C ARG A 652 -16.83 23.67 21.54
N GLU A 653 -18.06 23.24 21.83
CA GLU A 653 -18.66 23.32 23.17
C GLU A 653 -17.89 22.45 24.18
N GLY A 654 -17.56 21.21 23.80
CA GLY A 654 -16.73 20.32 24.63
C GLY A 654 -15.31 20.86 24.88
N VAL A 655 -14.69 21.52 23.90
CA VAL A 655 -13.38 22.18 24.07
C VAL A 655 -13.48 23.40 25.00
N ALA A 656 -14.57 24.17 24.92
CA ALA A 656 -14.80 25.30 25.82
C ALA A 656 -15.02 24.85 27.27
N ASP A 657 -15.81 23.79 27.48
CA ASP A 657 -16.02 23.19 28.81
C ASP A 657 -14.74 22.58 29.39
N ASN A 658 -13.90 21.98 28.54
CA ASN A 658 -12.63 21.42 29.00
C ASN A 658 -11.61 22.52 29.33
N ALA A 659 -11.56 23.60 28.54
CA ALA A 659 -10.74 24.77 28.84
C ALA A 659 -11.18 25.46 30.15
N GLN A 660 -12.49 25.49 30.44
CA GLN A 660 -13.01 26.04 31.69
C GLN A 660 -12.67 25.16 32.91
N LYS A 661 -12.73 23.83 32.75
CA LYS A 661 -12.32 22.87 33.79
C LYS A 661 -10.80 22.89 34.03
N GLU A 662 -9.99 23.02 32.97
CA GLU A 662 -8.54 23.20 33.10
C GLU A 662 -8.18 24.53 33.76
N ALA A 663 -8.92 25.61 33.47
CA ALA A 663 -8.75 26.92 34.13
C ALA A 663 -9.14 26.89 35.62
N GLN A 664 -10.15 26.12 36.00
CA GLN A 664 -10.50 25.89 37.41
C GLN A 664 -9.45 25.03 38.11
N PHE A 665 -9.05 23.92 37.50
CA PHE A 665 -8.04 23.03 38.05
C PHE A 665 -6.68 23.73 38.22
N THR A 666 -6.27 24.58 37.27
CA THR A 666 -5.03 25.36 37.39
C THR A 666 -5.10 26.46 38.47
N ARG A 667 -6.28 27.01 38.79
CA ARG A 667 -6.46 27.89 39.95
C ARG A 667 -6.36 27.14 41.26
N GLU A 668 -7.02 25.99 41.37
CA GLU A 668 -6.99 25.15 42.58
C GLU A 668 -5.58 24.58 42.84
N LEU A 669 -4.84 24.26 41.77
CA LEU A 669 -3.44 23.80 41.85
C LEU A 669 -2.47 24.94 42.22
N ALA A 670 -2.76 26.18 41.80
CA ALA A 670 -1.98 27.35 42.22
C ALA A 670 -2.25 27.74 43.69
N GLU A 671 -3.50 27.65 44.16
CA GLU A 671 -3.88 27.96 45.54
C GLU A 671 -3.38 26.88 46.53
N SER A 672 -3.42 25.60 46.15
CA SER A 672 -2.83 24.50 46.93
C SER A 672 -1.30 24.56 46.96
N ARG A 673 -0.65 25.01 45.89
CA ARG A 673 0.81 25.20 45.84
C ARG A 673 1.29 26.36 46.72
N VAL A 674 0.58 27.49 46.73
CA VAL A 674 0.93 28.65 47.59
C VAL A 674 0.73 28.35 49.09
N THR A 675 -0.23 27.48 49.42
CA THR A 675 -0.43 27.01 50.80
C THR A 675 0.61 25.97 51.21
N TYR A 676 0.99 25.04 50.33
CA TYR A 676 2.08 24.10 50.57
C TYR A 676 3.47 24.78 50.67
N GLU A 677 3.79 25.76 49.83
CA GLU A 677 5.09 26.46 49.86
C GLU A 677 5.27 27.29 51.16
N LYS A 678 4.18 27.82 51.75
CA LYS A 678 4.21 28.47 53.07
C LYS A 678 4.45 27.49 54.23
N GLU A 679 3.93 26.27 54.14
CA GLU A 679 4.14 25.22 55.14
C GLU A 679 5.51 24.54 54.99
N LEU A 680 6.04 24.42 53.78
CA LEU A 680 7.37 23.86 53.51
C LEU A 680 8.49 24.82 53.94
N SER A 681 8.35 26.11 53.66
CA SER A 681 9.32 27.17 54.03
C SER A 681 9.53 27.27 55.55
N SER A 682 8.49 27.01 56.36
CA SER A 682 8.58 27.00 57.81
C SER A 682 9.21 25.71 58.38
N ARG A 683 8.98 24.56 57.74
CA ARG A 683 9.51 23.25 58.18
C ARG A 683 10.97 22.99 57.76
N VAL A 684 11.37 23.46 56.57
CA VAL A 684 12.74 23.28 56.06
C VAL A 684 13.76 24.07 56.90
N LYS A 685 13.35 25.18 57.52
CA LYS A 685 14.22 26.01 58.37
C LYS A 685 14.53 25.38 59.74
N GLU A 686 13.72 24.43 60.20
CA GLU A 686 13.91 23.72 61.48
C GLU A 686 14.59 22.34 61.31
N LEU A 687 14.44 21.69 60.15
CA LEU A 687 15.05 20.37 59.88
C LEU A 687 16.47 20.43 59.29
N ALA A 688 16.83 21.54 58.62
CA ALA A 688 18.14 21.69 57.96
C ALA A 688 19.35 21.80 58.92
N SER A 689 19.14 22.00 60.23
CA SER A 689 20.22 22.07 61.22
C SER A 689 20.56 20.73 61.89
N ALA A 690 19.73 19.69 61.71
CA ALA A 690 19.89 18.41 62.41
C ALA A 690 20.19 17.20 61.48
N GLN A 691 19.82 17.24 60.19
CA GLN A 691 19.90 16.08 59.27
C GLN A 691 21.09 16.07 58.30
N SER A 692 22.05 16.97 58.42
CA SER A 692 23.17 17.10 57.48
C SER A 692 24.25 16.00 57.59
N ALA A 693 24.21 15.15 58.62
CA ALA A 693 25.16 14.04 58.78
C ALA A 693 24.64 12.68 58.24
N ASP A 694 23.35 12.37 58.43
CA ASP A 694 22.77 11.06 58.07
C ASP A 694 22.39 10.94 56.59
N LEU A 695 22.18 12.06 55.89
CA LEU A 695 21.82 12.08 54.46
C LEU A 695 23.00 11.74 53.52
N LEU A 696 24.24 11.85 53.99
CA LEU A 696 25.41 11.52 53.18
C LEU A 696 25.57 10.00 52.99
N GLU A 697 25.21 9.19 53.99
CA GLU A 697 25.29 7.73 53.94
C GLU A 697 24.11 7.12 53.14
N ALA A 698 22.91 7.69 53.24
CA ALA A 698 21.75 7.25 52.46
C ALA A 698 21.87 7.54 50.96
N VAL A 699 22.59 8.61 50.58
CA VAL A 699 22.83 8.97 49.17
C VAL A 699 23.84 8.03 48.50
N GLU A 700 24.79 7.44 49.23
CA GLU A 700 25.71 6.45 48.67
C GLU A 700 25.03 5.09 48.42
N VAL A 701 24.10 4.68 49.29
CA VAL A 701 23.29 3.46 49.08
C VAL A 701 22.31 3.61 47.92
N LEU A 702 21.71 4.80 47.73
CA LEU A 702 20.81 5.07 46.62
C LEU A 702 21.53 5.13 45.27
N LYS A 703 22.78 5.63 45.23
CA LYS A 703 23.62 5.59 44.02
C LYS A 703 24.02 4.18 43.60
N ALA A 704 24.24 3.28 44.56
CA ALA A 704 24.49 1.87 44.27
C ALA A 704 23.25 1.18 43.67
N ASN A 705 22.06 1.46 44.22
CA ASN A 705 20.80 0.91 43.69
C ASN A 705 20.43 1.48 42.30
N GLU A 706 20.78 2.73 42.01
CA GLU A 706 20.58 3.34 40.70
C GLU A 706 21.48 2.71 39.62
N ALA A 707 22.71 2.34 39.98
CA ALA A 707 23.64 1.61 39.10
C ALA A 707 23.13 0.18 38.78
N ASP A 708 22.57 -0.53 39.77
CA ASP A 708 22.01 -1.86 39.56
C ASP A 708 20.72 -1.83 38.70
N LEU A 709 19.89 -0.79 38.85
CA LEU A 709 18.67 -0.60 38.06
C LEU A 709 18.97 -0.21 36.60
N THR A 710 20.00 0.60 36.38
CA THR A 710 20.43 0.96 35.02
C THR A 710 21.05 -0.23 34.28
N ALA A 711 21.84 -1.07 34.96
CA ALA A 711 22.34 -2.32 34.40
C ALA A 711 21.20 -3.30 34.04
N ALA A 712 20.18 -3.43 34.90
CA ALA A 712 19.02 -4.28 34.63
C ALA A 712 18.15 -3.77 33.47
N LEU A 713 18.07 -2.45 33.26
CA LEU A 713 17.35 -1.86 32.12
C LEU A 713 18.12 -2.06 30.81
N GLU A 714 19.44 -1.93 30.80
CA GLU A 714 20.27 -2.24 29.62
C GLU A 714 20.14 -3.71 29.21
N ASP A 715 20.13 -4.64 30.17
CA ASP A 715 19.90 -6.07 29.89
C ASP A 715 18.52 -6.32 29.27
N LYS A 716 17.47 -5.62 29.74
CA LYS A 716 16.12 -5.73 29.15
C LYS A 716 16.04 -5.10 27.76
N GLU A 717 16.72 -3.99 27.51
CA GLU A 717 16.81 -3.42 26.17
C GLU A 717 17.56 -4.32 25.19
N ASN A 718 18.60 -5.02 25.65
CA ASN A 718 19.32 -6.00 24.84
C ASN A 718 18.46 -7.23 24.51
N VAL A 719 17.60 -7.67 25.43
CA VAL A 719 16.57 -8.70 25.17
C VAL A 719 15.51 -8.20 24.18
N ILE A 720 15.08 -6.94 24.26
CA ILE A 720 14.12 -6.36 23.30
C ILE A 720 14.76 -6.23 21.90
N LYS A 721 16.04 -5.85 21.81
CA LYS A 721 16.79 -5.78 20.55
C LYS A 721 16.93 -7.14 19.89
N THR A 722 17.23 -8.19 20.66
CA THR A 722 17.33 -9.57 20.14
C THR A 722 15.97 -10.10 19.69
N LEU A 723 14.91 -9.92 20.47
CA LEU A 723 13.54 -10.31 20.07
C LEU A 723 13.04 -9.57 18.83
N LYS A 724 13.40 -8.29 18.65
CA LYS A 724 13.08 -7.53 17.43
C LYS A 724 13.84 -8.06 16.22
N ALA A 725 15.11 -8.44 16.37
CA ALA A 725 15.89 -9.03 15.30
C ALA A 725 15.32 -10.39 14.87
N GLU A 726 14.93 -11.23 15.83
CA GLU A 726 14.29 -12.53 15.58
C GLU A 726 12.93 -12.38 14.87
N ALA A 727 12.08 -11.44 15.31
CA ALA A 727 10.79 -11.18 14.66
C ALA A 727 10.93 -10.66 13.21
N ILE A 728 11.95 -9.84 12.93
CA ILE A 728 12.25 -9.38 11.56
C ILE A 728 12.74 -10.55 10.70
N GLN A 729 13.50 -11.47 11.27
CA GLN A 729 14.02 -12.64 10.58
C GLN A 729 12.92 -13.66 10.26
N GLU A 730 12.02 -13.96 11.21
CA GLU A 730 10.85 -14.81 10.97
C GLU A 730 9.91 -14.22 9.91
N LYS A 731 9.74 -12.89 9.89
CA LYS A 731 8.95 -12.22 8.85
C LYS A 731 9.55 -12.42 7.46
N ARG A 732 10.88 -12.29 7.32
CA ARG A 732 11.59 -12.55 6.05
C ARG A 732 11.46 -14.02 5.62
N ASP A 733 11.54 -14.96 6.56
CA ASP A 733 11.41 -16.39 6.28
C ASP A 733 9.97 -16.79 5.88
N CYS A 734 8.96 -16.08 6.39
CA CYS A 734 7.57 -16.22 5.94
C CYS A 734 7.36 -15.63 4.54
N GLU A 735 7.91 -14.45 4.25
CA GLU A 735 7.84 -13.82 2.92
C GLU A 735 8.52 -14.70 1.85
N LEU A 736 9.69 -15.27 2.16
CA LEU A 736 10.39 -16.21 1.27
C LEU A 736 9.59 -17.51 1.04
N ARG A 737 8.91 -18.04 2.07
CA ARG A 737 8.02 -19.20 1.91
C ARG A 737 6.80 -18.89 1.05
N ILE A 738 6.20 -17.71 1.19
CA ILE A 738 5.05 -17.30 0.36
C ILE A 738 5.50 -17.15 -1.10
N ILE A 739 6.63 -16.49 -1.37
CA ILE A 739 7.16 -16.32 -2.73
C ILE A 739 7.51 -17.67 -3.36
N ALA A 740 8.11 -18.60 -2.61
CA ALA A 740 8.40 -19.95 -3.08
C ALA A 740 7.11 -20.74 -3.40
N SER A 741 6.06 -20.60 -2.59
CA SER A 741 4.79 -21.31 -2.81
C SER A 741 4.01 -20.77 -4.03
N VAL A 742 4.01 -19.45 -4.22
CA VAL A 742 3.34 -18.79 -5.35
C VAL A 742 4.09 -19.06 -6.66
N SER A 743 5.42 -18.99 -6.65
CA SER A 743 6.23 -19.32 -7.84
C SER A 743 6.10 -20.79 -8.25
N GLY A 744 6.03 -21.71 -7.28
CA GLY A 744 5.76 -23.14 -7.55
C GLY A 744 4.37 -23.39 -8.15
N ALA A 745 3.33 -22.73 -7.63
CA ALA A 745 1.97 -22.85 -8.15
C ALA A 745 1.83 -22.29 -9.58
N VAL A 746 2.50 -21.17 -9.88
CA VAL A 746 2.54 -20.58 -11.23
C VAL A 746 3.30 -21.46 -12.22
N ALA A 747 4.40 -22.10 -11.79
CA ALA A 747 5.15 -23.04 -12.63
C ALA A 747 4.31 -24.27 -13.00
N LEU A 748 3.60 -24.86 -12.03
CA LEU A 748 2.69 -25.99 -12.28
C LEU A 748 1.54 -25.61 -13.21
N ARG A 749 0.93 -24.43 -13.02
CA ARG A 749 -0.16 -23.95 -13.88
C ARG A 749 0.31 -23.69 -15.31
N ARG A 750 1.55 -23.24 -15.49
CA ARG A 750 2.17 -23.05 -16.80
C ARG A 750 2.45 -24.38 -17.49
N GLU A 751 2.96 -25.37 -16.77
CA GLU A 751 3.19 -26.72 -17.31
C GLU A 751 1.87 -27.41 -17.70
N GLU A 752 0.79 -27.21 -16.94
CA GLU A 752 -0.56 -27.67 -17.29
C GLU A 752 -1.07 -27.03 -18.59
N LEU A 753 -0.88 -25.72 -18.76
CA LEU A 753 -1.30 -25.00 -19.97
C LEU A 753 -0.46 -25.39 -21.19
N GLU A 754 0.86 -25.55 -21.04
CA GLU A 754 1.73 -25.99 -22.13
C GLU A 754 1.38 -27.42 -22.59
N LYS A 755 1.04 -28.33 -21.66
CA LYS A 755 0.53 -29.67 -22.00
C LYS A 755 -0.84 -29.63 -22.68
N ALA A 756 -1.74 -28.73 -22.29
CA ALA A 756 -3.04 -28.56 -22.93
C ALA A 756 -2.90 -28.00 -24.36
N TYR A 757 -2.01 -27.03 -24.57
CA TYR A 757 -1.71 -26.50 -25.89
C TYR A 757 -1.08 -27.54 -26.81
N ALA A 758 -0.12 -28.34 -26.31
CA ALA A 758 0.50 -29.41 -27.09
C ALA A 758 -0.51 -30.50 -27.51
N ARG A 759 -1.46 -30.86 -26.62
CA ARG A 759 -2.54 -31.80 -26.95
C ARG A 759 -3.50 -31.26 -28.02
N ASN A 760 -3.89 -29.99 -27.92
CA ASN A 760 -4.78 -29.37 -28.90
C ASN A 760 -4.10 -29.22 -30.27
N GLN A 761 -2.81 -28.90 -30.30
CA GLN A 761 -2.04 -28.84 -31.55
C GLN A 761 -1.89 -30.21 -32.19
N ALA A 762 -1.60 -31.26 -31.42
CA ALA A 762 -1.52 -32.63 -31.92
C ALA A 762 -2.86 -33.13 -32.49
N ALA A 763 -3.98 -32.84 -31.81
CA ALA A 763 -5.32 -33.19 -32.29
C ALA A 763 -5.68 -32.46 -33.60
N LEU A 764 -5.27 -31.20 -33.75
CA LEU A 764 -5.49 -30.43 -34.97
C LEU A 764 -4.67 -31.00 -36.14
N GLU A 765 -3.41 -31.35 -35.90
CA GLU A 765 -2.54 -31.98 -36.91
C GLU A 765 -3.04 -33.36 -37.35
N GLU A 766 -3.62 -34.13 -36.43
CA GLU A 766 -4.22 -35.44 -36.71
C GLU A 766 -5.50 -35.31 -37.57
N ASP A 767 -6.36 -34.32 -37.29
CA ASP A 767 -7.54 -34.02 -38.11
C ASP A 767 -7.15 -33.55 -39.53
N TYR A 768 -6.09 -32.75 -39.67
CA TYR A 768 -5.56 -32.37 -40.99
C TYR A 768 -4.98 -33.55 -41.77
N ARG A 769 -4.31 -34.50 -41.10
CA ARG A 769 -3.80 -35.72 -41.74
C ARG A 769 -4.96 -36.63 -42.18
N ALA A 770 -5.99 -36.79 -41.34
CA ALA A 770 -7.18 -37.58 -41.67
C ALA A 770 -7.91 -37.02 -42.90
N ARG A 771 -8.10 -35.69 -42.97
CA ARG A 771 -8.73 -35.04 -44.14
C ARG A 771 -7.90 -35.16 -45.41
N ARG A 772 -6.57 -35.07 -45.33
CA ARG A 772 -5.68 -35.31 -46.49
C ARG A 772 -5.75 -36.76 -46.98
N ALA A 773 -5.81 -37.72 -46.06
CA ALA A 773 -5.93 -39.14 -46.43
C ALA A 773 -7.29 -39.46 -47.08
N ALA A 774 -8.38 -38.85 -46.59
CA ALA A 774 -9.71 -38.98 -47.19
C ALA A 774 -9.75 -38.41 -48.62
N LEU A 775 -9.25 -37.18 -48.82
CA LEU A 775 -9.16 -36.55 -50.15
C LEU A 775 -8.26 -37.33 -51.12
N ALA A 776 -7.15 -37.91 -50.65
CA ALA A 776 -6.29 -38.76 -51.48
C ALA A 776 -6.99 -40.08 -51.87
N GLY A 777 -7.81 -40.64 -50.98
CA GLY A 777 -8.62 -41.84 -51.25
C GLY A 777 -9.71 -41.58 -52.29
N GLU A 778 -10.41 -40.45 -52.20
CA GLU A 778 -11.44 -40.05 -53.18
C GLU A 778 -10.85 -39.82 -54.57
N CYS A 779 -9.73 -39.08 -54.68
CA CYS A 779 -9.06 -38.89 -55.97
C CYS A 779 -8.53 -40.22 -56.58
N SER A 780 -8.14 -41.18 -55.75
CA SER A 780 -7.71 -42.51 -56.22
C SER A 780 -8.88 -43.34 -56.77
N LEU A 781 -10.07 -43.22 -56.17
CA LEU A 781 -11.27 -43.93 -56.63
C LEU A 781 -11.79 -43.36 -57.95
N ASP A 782 -11.78 -42.03 -58.09
CA ASP A 782 -12.22 -41.36 -59.31
C ASP A 782 -11.26 -41.61 -60.48
N SER A 783 -9.95 -41.65 -60.22
CA SER A 783 -8.94 -42.03 -61.21
C SER A 783 -9.08 -43.50 -61.66
N GLY A 784 -9.43 -44.40 -60.74
CA GLY A 784 -9.72 -45.81 -61.03
C GLY A 784 -10.95 -45.98 -61.94
N ARG A 785 -12.04 -45.26 -61.64
CA ARG A 785 -13.25 -45.25 -62.48
C ARG A 785 -12.99 -44.73 -63.89
N LEU A 786 -12.23 -43.64 -64.03
CA LEU A 786 -11.86 -43.07 -65.33
C LEU A 786 -10.95 -43.99 -66.15
N ALA A 787 -10.13 -44.83 -65.51
CA ALA A 787 -9.32 -45.83 -66.19
C ALA A 787 -10.18 -47.01 -66.70
N GLU A 788 -11.15 -47.46 -65.90
CA GLU A 788 -12.10 -48.52 -66.29
C GLU A 788 -13.00 -48.07 -67.46
N GLU A 789 -13.55 -46.85 -67.42
CA GLU A 789 -14.37 -46.28 -68.49
C GLU A 789 -13.57 -46.11 -69.80
N ASN A 790 -12.32 -45.67 -69.74
CA ASN A 790 -11.44 -45.59 -70.91
C ASN A 790 -11.09 -46.96 -71.49
N SER A 791 -10.98 -48.00 -70.66
CA SER A 791 -10.75 -49.37 -71.14
C SER A 791 -11.98 -49.93 -71.85
N ALA A 792 -13.18 -49.64 -71.35
CA ALA A 792 -14.44 -50.07 -71.94
C ALA A 792 -14.71 -49.38 -73.28
N LEU A 793 -14.38 -48.09 -73.39
CA LEU A 793 -14.49 -47.34 -74.65
C LEU A 793 -13.54 -47.86 -75.73
N ARG A 794 -12.29 -48.20 -75.38
CA ARG A 794 -11.32 -48.79 -76.32
C ARG A 794 -11.75 -50.18 -76.81
N ALA A 795 -12.29 -51.02 -75.93
CA ALA A 795 -12.83 -52.34 -76.31
C ALA A 795 -14.06 -52.24 -77.25
N SER A 796 -14.89 -51.20 -77.09
CA SER A 796 -16.03 -50.95 -77.99
C SER A 796 -15.59 -50.51 -79.39
N LEU A 797 -14.46 -49.79 -79.47
CA LEU A 797 -13.92 -49.21 -80.71
C LEU A 797 -13.18 -50.27 -81.55
N GLU A 798 -12.48 -51.21 -80.92
CA GLU A 798 -11.92 -52.39 -81.61
C GLU A 798 -13.02 -53.31 -82.17
N LYS A 799 -14.14 -53.45 -81.47
CA LYS A 799 -15.28 -54.26 -81.93
C LYS A 799 -15.98 -53.64 -83.14
N ALA A 800 -15.99 -52.31 -83.25
CA ALA A 800 -16.49 -51.59 -84.42
C ALA A 800 -15.54 -51.71 -85.63
N GLN A 801 -14.22 -51.63 -85.41
CA GLN A 801 -13.22 -51.76 -86.48
C GLN A 801 -13.14 -53.18 -87.08
N ALA A 802 -13.38 -54.23 -86.27
CA ALA A 802 -13.46 -55.61 -86.77
C ALA A 802 -14.66 -55.84 -87.71
N SER A 803 -15.78 -55.14 -87.51
CA SER A 803 -16.98 -55.26 -88.35
C SER A 803 -16.88 -54.52 -89.70
N ALA A 804 -15.98 -53.54 -89.81
CA ALA A 804 -15.75 -52.75 -91.02
C ALA A 804 -14.78 -53.42 -92.02
N ALA A 805 -13.96 -54.36 -91.56
CA ALA A 805 -12.98 -55.05 -92.41
C ALA A 805 -13.58 -56.18 -93.28
N GLU A 806 -14.75 -56.71 -92.92
CA GLU A 806 -15.33 -57.89 -93.58
C GLU A 806 -16.20 -57.57 -94.81
N THR A 807 -16.58 -56.30 -95.00
CA THR A 807 -17.44 -55.85 -96.11
C THR A 807 -16.68 -55.25 -97.30
N SER A 808 -15.37 -55.06 -97.19
CA SER A 808 -14.54 -54.35 -98.18
C SER A 808 -14.10 -55.19 -99.40
N SER A 809 -14.21 -56.53 -99.36
CA SER A 809 -13.58 -57.40 -100.37
C SER A 809 -14.43 -57.76 -101.61
N LYS A 810 -15.71 -57.39 -101.70
CA LYS A 810 -16.60 -57.81 -102.82
C LYS A 810 -17.19 -56.69 -103.68
N ALA A 811 -16.84 -55.43 -103.42
CA ALA A 811 -17.40 -54.25 -104.12
C ALA A 811 -16.52 -53.68 -105.26
N ALA A 812 -15.40 -54.32 -105.61
CA ALA A 812 -14.36 -53.73 -106.47
C ALA A 812 -14.65 -53.78 -108.00
N ALA A 813 -15.67 -54.50 -108.48
CA ALA A 813 -15.94 -54.62 -109.93
C ALA A 813 -17.25 -53.96 -110.41
N LEU A 814 -18.11 -53.53 -109.48
CA LEU A 814 -19.32 -52.72 -109.76
C LEU A 814 -19.08 -51.21 -109.50
N ALA A 815 -17.94 -50.88 -108.88
CA ALA A 815 -17.55 -49.53 -108.49
C ALA A 815 -17.29 -48.59 -109.67
N GLU A 816 -16.83 -49.08 -110.84
CA GLU A 816 -16.39 -48.17 -111.91
C GLU A 816 -17.54 -47.49 -112.69
N LYS A 817 -18.76 -48.04 -112.63
CA LYS A 817 -19.95 -47.42 -113.24
C LYS A 817 -20.88 -46.71 -112.24
N LEU A 818 -20.78 -47.01 -110.95
CA LEU A 818 -21.46 -46.26 -109.89
C LEU A 818 -20.64 -45.05 -109.41
N LEU A 819 -19.31 -45.05 -109.56
CA LEU A 819 -18.44 -43.92 -109.16
C LEU A 819 -18.77 -42.59 -109.82
N GLN A 820 -19.36 -42.62 -111.02
CA GLN A 820 -19.73 -41.40 -111.74
C GLN A 820 -21.08 -40.84 -111.27
N ALA A 821 -22.02 -41.70 -110.84
CA ALA A 821 -23.31 -41.29 -110.30
C ALA A 821 -23.25 -41.00 -108.79
N GLU A 822 -22.36 -41.67 -108.04
CA GLU A 822 -22.11 -41.39 -106.62
C GLU A 822 -21.30 -40.11 -106.41
N LYS A 823 -20.42 -39.72 -107.34
CA LYS A 823 -19.75 -38.41 -107.28
C LYS A 823 -20.75 -37.26 -107.33
N ASP A 824 -21.71 -37.32 -108.26
CA ASP A 824 -22.71 -36.27 -108.41
C ASP A 824 -23.66 -36.22 -107.19
N PHE A 825 -24.01 -37.36 -106.59
CA PHE A 825 -24.81 -37.43 -105.37
C PHE A 825 -24.03 -37.08 -104.09
N HIS A 826 -22.74 -37.42 -104.00
CA HIS A 826 -21.89 -37.08 -102.86
C HIS A 826 -21.47 -35.62 -102.86
N ASP A 827 -21.29 -34.99 -104.03
CA ASP A 827 -21.03 -33.55 -104.10
C ASP A 827 -22.25 -32.74 -103.66
N GLU A 828 -23.47 -33.21 -103.94
CA GLU A 828 -24.72 -32.60 -103.45
C GLU A 828 -24.94 -32.85 -101.94
N LYS A 829 -24.65 -34.07 -101.45
CA LYS A 829 -24.70 -34.40 -100.02
C LYS A 829 -23.64 -33.68 -99.19
N LEU A 830 -22.42 -33.51 -99.70
CA LEU A 830 -21.37 -32.70 -99.05
C LEU A 830 -21.75 -31.22 -99.01
N ARG A 831 -22.48 -30.71 -100.02
CA ARG A 831 -22.98 -29.34 -100.02
C ARG A 831 -24.06 -29.13 -98.95
N LEU A 832 -24.99 -30.07 -98.83
CA LEU A 832 -26.04 -30.07 -97.79
C LEU A 832 -25.47 -30.27 -96.38
N GLN A 833 -24.49 -31.16 -96.21
CA GLN A 833 -23.84 -31.39 -94.91
C GLN A 833 -22.93 -30.23 -94.49
N LYS A 834 -22.27 -29.55 -95.44
CA LYS A 834 -21.53 -28.31 -95.15
C LYS A 834 -22.46 -27.16 -94.76
N ALA A 835 -23.59 -27.01 -95.46
CA ALA A 835 -24.59 -26.00 -95.10
C ALA A 835 -25.21 -26.27 -93.71
N GLN A 836 -25.47 -27.55 -93.36
CA GLN A 836 -25.97 -27.91 -92.03
C GLN A 836 -24.92 -27.78 -90.93
N LEU A 837 -23.65 -28.04 -91.22
CA LEU A 837 -22.55 -27.81 -90.26
C LEU A 837 -22.30 -26.31 -90.04
N GLU A 838 -22.41 -25.48 -91.08
CA GLU A 838 -22.33 -24.02 -90.93
C GLU A 838 -23.52 -23.46 -90.12
N GLU A 839 -24.73 -24.01 -90.30
CA GLU A 839 -25.90 -23.69 -89.46
C GLU A 839 -25.72 -24.15 -88.00
N PHE A 840 -25.13 -25.33 -87.78
CA PHE A 840 -24.85 -25.82 -86.42
C PHE A 840 -23.73 -25.03 -85.74
N ASP A 841 -22.65 -24.73 -86.45
CA ASP A 841 -21.50 -23.98 -85.93
C ASP A 841 -21.88 -22.52 -85.63
N SER A 842 -22.74 -21.91 -86.45
CA SER A 842 -23.31 -20.58 -86.15
C SER A 842 -24.25 -20.62 -84.93
N GLY A 843 -25.11 -21.62 -84.80
CA GLY A 843 -25.99 -21.79 -83.63
C GLY A 843 -25.22 -22.09 -82.33
N VAL A 844 -24.15 -22.88 -82.40
CA VAL A 844 -23.26 -23.15 -81.26
C VAL A 844 -22.44 -21.91 -80.92
N ALA A 845 -21.92 -21.17 -81.91
CA ALA A 845 -21.21 -19.92 -81.66
C ALA A 845 -22.11 -18.85 -81.02
N GLU A 846 -23.37 -18.76 -81.43
CA GLU A 846 -24.34 -17.83 -80.85
C GLU A 846 -24.74 -18.25 -79.42
N ALA A 847 -24.95 -19.54 -79.17
CA ALA A 847 -25.21 -20.06 -77.82
C ALA A 847 -24.01 -19.90 -76.87
N VAL A 848 -22.78 -20.11 -77.37
CA VAL A 848 -21.54 -19.88 -76.62
C VAL A 848 -21.33 -18.40 -76.33
N ASN A 849 -21.61 -17.50 -77.28
CA ASN A 849 -21.51 -16.06 -77.05
C ASN A 849 -22.54 -15.57 -76.01
N VAL A 850 -23.78 -16.06 -76.05
CA VAL A 850 -24.80 -15.74 -75.03
C VAL A 850 -24.41 -16.29 -73.65
N ALA A 851 -23.81 -17.48 -73.59
CA ALA A 851 -23.30 -18.05 -72.34
C ALA A 851 -22.09 -17.26 -71.80
N VAL A 852 -21.17 -16.82 -72.67
CA VAL A 852 -20.01 -16.00 -72.32
C VAL A 852 -20.44 -14.62 -71.84
N GLU A 853 -21.39 -13.94 -72.51
CA GLU A 853 -21.94 -12.66 -72.04
C GLU A 853 -22.65 -12.78 -70.67
N ASN A 854 -23.36 -13.89 -70.43
CA ASN A 854 -23.99 -14.16 -69.13
C ASN A 854 -22.95 -14.42 -68.02
N ILE A 855 -21.82 -15.03 -68.35
CA ILE A 855 -20.71 -15.23 -67.40
C ILE A 855 -19.94 -13.93 -67.19
N GLU A 856 -19.69 -13.13 -68.22
CA GLU A 856 -19.02 -11.83 -68.12
C GLU A 856 -19.86 -10.82 -67.32
N THR A 857 -21.18 -10.81 -67.49
CA THR A 857 -22.09 -9.97 -66.69
C THR A 857 -22.12 -10.41 -65.23
N LYS A 858 -22.14 -11.72 -64.94
CA LYS A 858 -21.99 -12.25 -63.57
C LYS A 858 -20.63 -11.94 -62.96
N LEU A 859 -19.55 -11.97 -63.75
CA LEU A 859 -18.22 -11.62 -63.30
C LEU A 859 -18.12 -10.13 -62.98
N ARG A 860 -18.68 -9.25 -63.80
CA ARG A 860 -18.77 -7.80 -63.49
C ARG A 860 -19.60 -7.55 -62.24
N HIS A 861 -20.74 -8.21 -62.10
CA HIS A 861 -21.58 -8.03 -60.91
C HIS A 861 -20.88 -8.54 -59.64
N ALA A 862 -20.19 -9.67 -59.71
CA ALA A 862 -19.36 -10.17 -58.61
C ALA A 862 -18.18 -9.24 -58.29
N GLN A 863 -17.54 -8.63 -59.29
CA GLN A 863 -16.48 -7.65 -59.09
C GLN A 863 -17.00 -6.34 -58.48
N GLU A 864 -18.19 -5.89 -58.86
CA GLU A 864 -18.88 -4.73 -58.29
C GLU A 864 -19.31 -4.98 -56.83
N GLU A 865 -19.83 -6.16 -56.51
CA GLU A 865 -20.13 -6.52 -55.11
C GLU A 865 -18.87 -6.65 -54.26
N LEU A 866 -17.78 -7.20 -54.81
CA LEU A 866 -16.50 -7.28 -54.10
C LEU A 866 -15.89 -5.90 -53.87
N ALA A 867 -16.06 -4.97 -54.83
CA ALA A 867 -15.67 -3.57 -54.66
C ALA A 867 -16.54 -2.85 -53.62
N LYS A 868 -17.84 -3.15 -53.58
CA LYS A 868 -18.79 -2.61 -52.60
C LYS A 868 -18.46 -3.10 -51.18
N VAL A 869 -18.21 -4.39 -51.00
CA VAL A 869 -17.82 -4.97 -49.70
C VAL A 869 -16.46 -4.43 -49.23
N LYS A 870 -15.50 -4.23 -50.14
CA LYS A 870 -14.22 -3.58 -49.78
C LYS A 870 -14.40 -2.12 -49.35
N LYS A 871 -15.34 -1.40 -49.96
CA LYS A 871 -15.66 -0.02 -49.59
C LYS A 871 -16.38 0.03 -48.24
N GLU A 872 -17.37 -0.83 -48.02
CA GLU A 872 -18.08 -0.97 -46.73
C GLU A 872 -17.11 -1.38 -45.61
N SER A 873 -16.15 -2.29 -45.85
CA SER A 873 -15.16 -2.66 -44.85
C SER A 873 -14.17 -1.53 -44.54
N LEU A 874 -13.85 -0.67 -45.51
CA LEU A 874 -13.02 0.51 -45.28
C LEU A 874 -13.78 1.56 -44.45
N GLU A 875 -15.05 1.80 -44.76
CA GLU A 875 -15.92 2.70 -43.99
C GLU A 875 -16.14 2.19 -42.55
N GLU A 876 -16.30 0.87 -42.34
CA GLU A 876 -16.36 0.28 -41.00
C GLU A 876 -15.04 0.41 -40.23
N MET A 877 -13.89 0.24 -40.90
CA MET A 877 -12.58 0.45 -40.28
C MET A 877 -12.34 1.92 -39.92
N ASP A 878 -12.82 2.86 -40.73
CA ASP A 878 -12.76 4.29 -40.41
C ASP A 878 -13.65 4.64 -39.21
N ILE A 879 -14.86 4.09 -39.13
CA ILE A 879 -15.75 4.25 -37.96
C ILE A 879 -15.13 3.64 -36.69
N LEU A 880 -14.49 2.47 -36.80
CA LEU A 880 -13.77 1.85 -35.68
C LEU A 880 -12.57 2.70 -35.25
N ASN A 881 -11.82 3.25 -36.18
CA ASN A 881 -10.69 4.13 -35.89
C ASN A 881 -11.14 5.45 -35.25
N GLU A 882 -12.25 6.03 -35.71
CA GLU A 882 -12.87 7.22 -35.09
C GLU A 882 -13.39 6.90 -33.68
N GLY A 883 -13.97 5.71 -33.47
CA GLY A 883 -14.37 5.22 -32.15
C GLY A 883 -13.17 5.06 -31.19
N PHE A 884 -12.08 4.45 -31.66
CA PHE A 884 -10.84 4.32 -30.89
C PHE A 884 -10.20 5.67 -30.58
N ALA A 885 -10.22 6.62 -31.53
CA ALA A 885 -9.72 7.98 -31.30
C ALA A 885 -10.57 8.71 -30.25
N GLY A 886 -11.89 8.63 -30.34
CA GLY A 886 -12.79 9.23 -29.35
C GLY A 886 -12.67 8.60 -27.95
N GLU A 887 -12.45 7.29 -27.86
CA GLU A 887 -12.23 6.62 -26.58
C GLU A 887 -10.85 6.94 -25.98
N LYS A 888 -9.83 7.08 -26.82
CA LYS A 888 -8.50 7.57 -26.43
C LYS A 888 -8.57 9.00 -25.89
N ASP A 889 -9.27 9.90 -26.57
CA ASP A 889 -9.43 11.29 -26.14
C ASP A 889 -10.22 11.37 -24.83
N ARG A 890 -11.25 10.55 -24.67
CA ARG A 890 -12.00 10.43 -23.41
C ARG A 890 -11.14 9.93 -22.24
N LEU A 891 -10.26 8.95 -22.47
CA LEU A 891 -9.32 8.46 -21.46
C LEU A 891 -8.27 9.50 -21.11
N LEU A 892 -7.79 10.29 -22.08
CA LEU A 892 -6.89 11.41 -21.84
C LEU A 892 -7.56 12.51 -21.01
N GLU A 893 -8.81 12.86 -21.29
CA GLU A 893 -9.59 13.78 -20.45
C GLU A 893 -9.80 13.24 -19.04
N GLU A 894 -10.01 11.94 -18.87
CA GLU A 894 -10.17 11.33 -17.54
C GLU A 894 -8.85 11.34 -16.76
N ILE A 895 -7.72 11.13 -17.44
CA ILE A 895 -6.39 11.27 -16.86
C ILE A 895 -6.14 12.73 -16.45
N GLU A 896 -6.41 13.71 -17.31
CA GLU A 896 -6.26 15.13 -16.96
C GLU A 896 -7.14 15.54 -15.77
N ARG A 897 -8.37 15.02 -15.67
CA ARG A 897 -9.22 15.25 -14.49
C ARG A 897 -8.62 14.62 -13.22
N ARG A 898 -8.07 13.41 -13.32
CA ARG A 898 -7.40 12.75 -12.19
C ARG A 898 -6.15 13.50 -11.76
N ASP A 899 -5.36 14.01 -12.70
CA ASP A 899 -4.19 14.83 -12.42
C ASP A 899 -4.60 16.14 -11.73
N GLN A 900 -5.66 16.80 -12.19
CA GLN A 900 -6.22 17.99 -11.51
C GLN A 900 -6.73 17.68 -10.09
N TYR A 901 -7.31 16.50 -9.86
CA TYR A 901 -7.70 16.06 -8.50
C TYR A 901 -6.50 15.79 -7.61
N ILE A 902 -5.43 15.22 -8.15
CA ILE A 902 -4.17 14.98 -7.43
C ILE A 902 -3.53 16.33 -7.08
N GLU A 903 -3.42 17.26 -8.03
CA GLU A 903 -2.90 18.61 -7.79
C GLU A 903 -3.73 19.36 -6.73
N ALA A 904 -5.06 19.26 -6.78
CA ALA A 904 -5.94 19.87 -5.78
C ALA A 904 -5.82 19.21 -4.39
N ALA A 905 -5.55 17.91 -4.34
CA ALA A 905 -5.30 17.19 -3.09
C ALA A 905 -3.92 17.53 -2.51
N ASP A 906 -2.89 17.66 -3.35
CA ASP A 906 -1.54 18.07 -2.96
C ASP A 906 -1.53 19.52 -2.46
N ALA A 907 -2.25 20.43 -3.12
CA ALA A 907 -2.44 21.80 -2.65
C ALA A 907 -3.12 21.85 -1.27
N LYS A 908 -4.15 21.02 -1.03
CA LYS A 908 -4.80 20.90 0.28
C LYS A 908 -3.88 20.29 1.34
N LEU A 909 -3.03 19.33 0.97
CA LEU A 909 -2.02 18.77 1.87
C LEU A 909 -0.99 19.82 2.26
N GLN A 910 -0.51 20.63 1.32
CA GLN A 910 0.39 21.74 1.59
C GLN A 910 -0.27 22.80 2.49
N ASP A 911 -1.54 23.14 2.27
CA ASP A 911 -2.30 24.04 3.14
C ASP A 911 -2.46 23.49 4.57
N LEU A 912 -2.68 22.18 4.72
CA LEU A 912 -2.75 21.51 6.01
C LEU A 912 -1.38 21.46 6.70
N GLU A 913 -0.30 21.20 5.98
CA GLU A 913 1.07 21.25 6.49
C GLU A 913 1.44 22.66 6.93
N HIS A 914 1.07 23.68 6.15
CA HIS A 914 1.28 25.08 6.49
C HIS A 914 0.43 25.48 7.70
N GLY A 915 -0.81 25.02 7.78
CA GLY A 915 -1.70 25.19 8.93
C GLY A 915 -1.15 24.52 10.20
N MET A 916 -0.63 23.29 10.10
CA MET A 916 0.01 22.60 11.22
C MET A 916 1.32 23.27 11.64
N MET A 917 2.13 23.75 10.70
CA MET A 917 3.36 24.48 11.01
C MET A 917 3.03 25.80 11.73
N LYS A 918 2.01 26.52 11.25
CA LYS A 918 1.52 27.75 11.88
C LYS A 918 0.94 27.48 13.27
N TYR A 919 0.20 26.38 13.45
CA TYR A 919 -0.30 25.93 14.75
C TYR A 919 0.84 25.57 15.71
N ARG A 920 1.89 24.88 15.24
CA ARG A 920 3.10 24.61 16.04
C ARG A 920 3.84 25.90 16.41
N GLN A 921 3.93 26.87 15.50
CA GLN A 921 4.54 28.17 15.79
C GLN A 921 3.70 29.00 16.76
N THR A 922 2.37 29.00 16.64
CA THR A 922 1.49 29.72 17.59
C THR A 922 1.42 29.02 18.94
N ALA A 923 1.31 27.70 18.99
CA ALA A 923 1.36 26.94 20.24
C ALA A 923 2.73 27.07 20.94
N SER A 924 3.83 27.05 20.18
CA SER A 924 5.17 27.33 20.71
C SER A 924 5.30 28.77 21.17
N GLY A 925 4.71 29.73 20.46
CA GLY A 925 4.70 31.14 20.84
C GLY A 925 3.88 31.40 22.10
N GLU A 926 2.73 30.76 22.24
CA GLU A 926 1.89 30.80 23.45
C GLU A 926 2.56 30.09 24.62
N LEU A 927 3.25 28.97 24.39
CA LEU A 927 4.06 28.30 25.42
C LEU A 927 5.20 29.21 25.90
N ILE A 928 5.95 29.83 24.98
CA ILE A 928 7.02 30.78 25.33
C ILE A 928 6.47 32.01 26.04
N ARG A 929 5.30 32.51 25.62
CA ARG A 929 4.61 33.61 26.29
C ARG A 929 4.20 33.22 27.71
N ASN A 930 3.60 32.06 27.89
CA ASN A 930 3.22 31.54 29.20
C ASN A 930 4.43 31.32 30.11
N ILE A 931 5.55 30.82 29.56
CA ILE A 931 6.82 30.69 30.29
C ILE A 931 7.34 32.08 30.67
N SER A 932 7.31 33.06 29.77
CA SER A 932 7.76 34.42 30.06
C SER A 932 6.88 35.16 31.09
N GLU A 933 5.57 34.91 31.07
CA GLU A 933 4.62 35.45 32.03
C GLU A 933 4.76 34.76 33.40
N GLN A 934 5.05 33.45 33.43
CA GLN A 934 5.40 32.74 34.66
C GLN A 934 6.74 33.22 35.23
N ASP A 935 7.76 33.41 34.40
CA ASP A 935 9.06 33.96 34.79
C ASP A 935 8.93 35.39 35.35
N ALA A 936 8.08 36.22 34.74
CA ALA A 936 7.78 37.56 35.25
C ALA A 936 7.12 37.50 36.64
N ARG A 937 6.13 36.61 36.82
CA ARG A 937 5.49 36.38 38.13
C ARG A 937 6.46 35.83 39.17
N PHE A 938 7.38 34.93 38.78
CA PHE A 938 8.43 34.43 39.67
C PHE A 938 9.40 35.54 40.09
N ARG A 939 9.78 36.44 39.17
CA ARG A 939 10.63 37.59 39.51
C ARG A 939 9.92 38.58 40.44
N GLU A 940 8.63 38.80 40.24
CA GLU A 940 7.82 39.67 41.09
C GLU A 940 7.65 39.06 42.50
N LEU A 941 7.32 37.77 42.59
CA LEU A 941 7.25 37.05 43.86
C LEU A 941 8.62 36.96 44.59
N ALA A 942 9.71 36.80 43.82
CA ALA A 942 11.05 36.82 44.38
C ALA A 942 11.47 38.22 44.86
N ALA A 943 11.02 39.28 44.18
CA ALA A 943 11.23 40.66 44.62
C ALA A 943 10.42 40.95 45.90
N ASP A 944 9.16 40.55 45.95
CA ASP A 944 8.30 40.68 47.13
C ASP A 944 8.85 39.90 48.33
N GLU A 945 9.36 38.68 48.13
CA GLU A 945 9.97 37.93 49.23
C GLU A 945 11.35 38.45 49.61
N LYS A 946 12.10 39.04 48.67
CA LYS A 946 13.31 39.79 49.00
C LYS A 946 12.99 41.02 49.85
N GLU A 947 11.88 41.71 49.58
CA GLU A 947 11.45 42.86 50.37
C GLU A 947 10.91 42.46 51.74
N ARG A 948 10.16 41.36 51.84
CA ARG A 948 9.71 40.78 53.12
C ARG A 948 10.85 40.22 53.96
N SER A 949 11.83 39.57 53.35
CA SER A 949 13.03 39.10 54.04
C SER A 949 13.90 40.26 54.50
N ALA A 950 14.06 41.31 53.70
CA ALA A 950 14.72 42.55 54.13
C ALA A 950 13.97 43.23 55.29
N ALA A 951 12.64 43.26 55.27
CA ALA A 951 11.83 43.78 56.37
C ALA A 951 11.95 42.93 57.65
N ARG A 952 12.00 41.60 57.54
CA ARG A 952 12.25 40.70 58.68
C ARG A 952 13.66 40.85 59.24
N VAL A 953 14.66 40.97 58.39
CA VAL A 953 16.05 41.22 58.81
C VAL A 953 16.13 42.55 59.55
N LYS A 954 15.51 43.61 59.02
CA LYS A 954 15.42 44.90 59.71
C LYS A 954 14.70 44.82 61.05
N GLN A 955 13.60 44.07 61.16
CA GLN A 955 12.93 43.82 62.45
C GLN A 955 13.81 43.06 63.44
N LEU A 956 14.63 42.11 62.97
CA LEU A 956 15.58 41.38 63.81
C LEU A 956 16.76 42.25 64.23
N GLU A 957 17.25 43.13 63.34
CA GLU A 957 18.27 44.14 63.64
C GLU A 957 17.76 45.16 64.67
N ASP A 958 16.51 45.63 64.53
CA ASP A 958 15.87 46.54 65.49
C ASP A 958 15.66 45.87 66.86
N LEU A 959 15.28 44.58 66.89
CA LEU A 959 15.17 43.80 68.13
C LEU A 959 16.54 43.53 68.77
N LEU A 960 17.58 43.27 67.97
CA LEU A 960 18.95 43.14 68.45
C LEU A 960 19.45 44.46 69.03
N ALA A 961 19.26 45.57 68.33
CA ALA A 961 19.62 46.91 68.82
C ALA A 961 18.87 47.27 70.11
N ALA A 962 17.58 46.91 70.22
CA ALA A 962 16.80 47.09 71.45
C ALA A 962 17.33 46.22 72.61
N LYS A 963 17.75 44.99 72.32
CA LYS A 963 18.33 44.07 73.30
C LYS A 963 19.74 44.51 73.74
N GLU A 964 20.57 44.98 72.81
CA GLU A 964 21.87 45.58 73.08
C GLU A 964 21.74 46.84 73.93
N LYS A 965 20.73 47.67 73.68
CA LYS A 965 20.42 48.83 74.51
C LYS A 965 20.00 48.42 75.93
N LEU A 966 19.14 47.41 76.09
CA LEU A 966 18.77 46.87 77.39
C LEU A 966 19.96 46.26 78.14
N LEU A 967 20.87 45.59 77.44
CA LEU A 967 22.10 45.07 78.02
C LEU A 967 23.04 46.21 78.44
N ALA A 968 23.22 47.23 77.61
CA ALA A 968 24.01 48.42 77.94
C ALA A 968 23.42 49.20 79.12
N ASP A 969 22.10 49.30 79.23
CA ASP A 969 21.44 49.94 80.36
C ASP A 969 21.48 49.06 81.62
N SER A 970 21.47 47.73 81.48
CA SER A 970 21.74 46.80 82.60
C SER A 970 23.19 46.90 83.08
N ASP A 971 24.16 47.03 82.18
CA ASP A 971 25.57 47.23 82.51
C ASP A 971 25.80 48.59 83.18
N LYS A 972 25.10 49.64 82.75
CA LYS A 972 25.09 50.93 83.47
C LYS A 972 24.49 50.78 84.86
N PHE A 973 23.42 50.03 85.03
CA PHE A 973 22.82 49.77 86.34
C PHE A 973 23.78 48.99 87.26
N TYR A 974 24.47 47.97 86.74
CA TYR A 974 25.46 47.22 87.51
C TYR A 974 26.71 48.07 87.83
N ARG A 975 27.19 48.89 86.90
CA ARG A 975 28.27 49.84 87.15
C ARG A 975 27.87 50.90 88.18
N GLN A 976 26.62 51.38 88.15
CA GLN A 976 26.11 52.31 89.15
C GLN A 976 26.02 51.64 90.54
N LYS A 977 25.50 50.41 90.61
CA LYS A 977 25.50 49.59 91.83
C LYS A 977 26.91 49.33 92.38
N GLN A 978 27.89 49.12 91.49
CA GLN A 978 29.29 48.96 91.85
C GLN A 978 29.85 50.27 92.44
N LEU A 979 29.58 51.41 91.81
CA LEU A 979 29.97 52.73 92.31
C LEU A 979 29.31 53.07 93.65
N ASP A 980 28.04 52.70 93.84
CA ASP A 980 27.33 52.89 95.11
C ASP A 980 27.91 52.00 96.22
N LEU A 981 28.32 50.77 95.89
CA LEU A 981 29.04 49.88 96.80
C LEU A 981 30.42 50.42 97.14
N ASP A 982 31.17 50.90 96.16
CA ASP A 982 32.49 51.52 96.36
C ASP A 982 32.38 52.80 97.21
N ALA A 983 31.32 53.60 97.02
CA ALA A 983 31.02 54.77 97.84
C ALA A 983 30.68 54.39 99.29
N LEU A 984 29.89 53.33 99.51
CA LEU A 984 29.60 52.79 100.84
C LEU A 984 30.86 52.23 101.52
N HIS A 985 31.74 51.56 100.77
CA HIS A 985 33.02 51.08 101.28
C HIS A 985 33.97 52.24 101.63
N ALA A 986 34.00 53.29 100.83
CA ALA A 986 34.76 54.51 101.12
C ALA A 986 34.21 55.23 102.37
N GLU A 987 32.89 55.32 102.52
CA GLU A 987 32.25 55.91 103.70
C GLU A 987 32.51 55.08 104.96
N LEU A 988 32.45 53.76 104.86
CA LEU A 988 32.80 52.85 105.96
C LEU A 988 34.27 53.02 106.35
N ASN A 989 35.19 53.09 105.39
CA ASN A 989 36.61 53.35 105.64
C ASN A 989 36.85 54.72 106.27
N MET A 990 36.12 55.76 105.86
CA MET A 990 36.18 57.09 106.48
C MET A 990 35.70 57.04 107.94
N ARG A 991 34.62 56.32 108.24
CA ARG A 991 34.12 56.13 109.61
C ARG A 991 35.09 55.31 110.48
N VAL A 992 35.69 54.26 109.91
CA VAL A 992 36.72 53.47 110.60
C VAL A 992 37.97 54.30 110.86
N ASN A 993 38.39 55.14 109.91
CA ASN A 993 39.52 56.06 110.09
C ASN A 993 39.23 57.14 111.13
N SER A 994 38.05 57.75 111.11
CA SER A 994 37.60 58.69 112.16
C SER A 994 37.55 58.02 113.54
N SER A 995 37.03 56.80 113.63
CA SER A 995 37.00 56.06 114.89
C SER A 995 38.41 55.69 115.37
N ASN A 996 39.31 55.35 114.46
CA ASN A 996 40.72 55.13 114.76
C ASN A 996 41.41 56.42 115.24
N GLU A 997 41.15 57.56 114.60
CA GLU A 997 41.65 58.88 115.04
C GLU A 997 41.14 59.23 116.44
N ASP A 998 39.87 58.96 116.75
CA ASP A 998 39.29 59.16 118.08
C ASP A 998 39.95 58.25 119.13
N ILE A 999 40.22 56.98 118.78
CA ILE A 999 40.97 56.04 119.63
C ILE A 999 42.41 56.51 119.83
N PHE A 1000 43.06 57.04 118.79
CA PHE A 1000 44.41 57.61 118.89
C PHE A 1000 44.43 58.90 119.73
N ALA A 1001 43.41 59.74 119.63
CA ALA A 1001 43.24 60.93 120.45
C ALA A 1001 43.00 60.55 121.92
N GLN A 1002 42.17 59.53 122.20
CA GLN A 1002 42.00 58.98 123.53
C GLN A 1002 43.30 58.37 124.09
N LYS A 1003 44.09 57.66 123.26
CA LYS A 1003 45.41 57.14 123.64
C LYS A 1003 46.41 58.25 123.94
N ARG A 1004 46.43 59.35 123.17
CA ARG A 1004 47.27 60.53 123.47
C ARG A 1004 46.86 61.20 124.78
N SER A 1005 45.57 61.41 125.00
CA SER A 1005 45.00 61.92 126.26
C SER A 1005 45.40 61.05 127.46
N LEU A 1006 45.35 59.72 127.33
CA LEU A 1006 45.80 58.80 128.37
C LEU A 1006 47.32 58.84 128.58
N GLY A 1007 48.11 58.92 127.51
CA GLY A 1007 49.57 59.06 127.59
C GLY A 1007 50.02 60.39 128.19
N GLU A 1008 49.29 61.48 127.96
CA GLU A 1008 49.53 62.78 128.59
C GLU A 1008 49.17 62.77 130.08
N LYS A 1009 48.07 62.11 130.46
CA LYS A 1009 47.72 61.87 131.87
C LYS A 1009 48.75 61.00 132.58
N GLU A 1010 49.30 59.99 131.90
CA GLU A 1010 50.35 59.11 132.42
C GLU A 1010 51.68 59.84 132.58
N LYS A 1011 52.03 60.75 131.64
CA LYS A 1011 53.17 61.66 131.79
C LYS A 1011 52.98 62.63 132.96
N ALA A 1012 51.81 63.23 133.13
CA ALA A 1012 51.52 64.11 134.26
C ALA A 1012 51.57 63.38 135.61
N LEU A 1013 51.12 62.12 135.66
CA LEU A 1013 51.24 61.25 136.83
C LEU A 1013 52.70 60.91 137.16
N ASN A 1014 53.51 60.62 136.15
CA ASN A 1014 54.94 60.36 136.31
C ASN A 1014 55.72 61.63 136.71
N GLU A 1015 55.34 62.80 136.22
CA GLU A 1015 55.92 64.08 136.67
C GLU A 1015 55.54 64.42 138.12
N LEU A 1016 54.30 64.12 138.53
CA LEU A 1016 53.88 64.24 139.94
C LEU A 1016 54.65 63.27 140.84
N LYS A 1017 54.86 62.03 140.38
CA LYS A 1017 55.65 61.03 141.09
C LYS A 1017 57.11 61.47 141.24
N LEU A 1018 57.71 62.00 140.17
CA LEU A 1018 59.07 62.53 140.19
C LEU A 1018 59.20 63.78 141.08
N LYS A 1019 58.18 64.64 141.15
CA LYS A 1019 58.14 65.77 142.10
C LYS A 1019 58.07 65.30 143.55
N LEU A 1020 57.22 64.32 143.84
CA LEU A 1020 57.11 63.72 145.17
C LEU A 1020 58.41 63.01 145.59
N GLU A 1021 59.09 62.31 144.68
CA GLU A 1021 60.39 61.69 144.93
C GLU A 1021 61.49 62.74 145.20
N LYS A 1022 61.47 63.87 144.49
CA LYS A 1022 62.39 65.00 144.75
C LYS A 1022 62.11 65.69 146.09
N GLU A 1023 60.84 65.85 146.47
CA GLU A 1023 60.46 66.39 147.78
C GLU A 1023 60.78 65.43 148.93
N TYR A 1024 60.68 64.12 148.72
CA TYR A 1024 61.11 63.10 149.68
C TYR A 1024 62.64 63.06 149.84
N ALA A 1025 63.39 63.20 148.73
CA ALA A 1025 64.84 63.29 148.76
C ALA A 1025 65.32 64.59 149.44
N ALA A 1026 64.65 65.72 149.22
CA ALA A 1026 64.94 66.98 149.89
C ALA A 1026 64.70 66.90 151.41
N LYS A 1027 63.55 66.36 151.85
CA LYS A 1027 63.25 66.13 153.28
C LYS A 1027 64.17 65.11 153.93
N SER A 1028 64.62 64.09 153.19
CA SER A 1028 65.63 63.14 153.65
C SER A 1028 67.01 63.80 153.83
N SER A 1029 67.35 64.78 153.00
CA SER A 1029 68.61 65.54 153.12
C SER A 1029 68.60 66.58 154.24
N GLU A 1030 67.42 67.06 154.66
CA GLU A 1030 67.23 67.94 155.83
C GLU A 1030 67.25 67.17 157.17
N LEU A 1031 66.91 65.88 157.17
CA LEU A 1031 66.96 65.01 158.35
C LEU A 1031 68.39 64.54 158.71
N GLU A 1032 69.30 64.54 157.75
CA GLU A 1032 70.73 64.18 157.92
C GLU A 1032 71.51 65.16 158.82
N PRO A 1033 71.46 66.49 158.64
CA PRO A 1033 72.11 67.43 159.54
C PRO A 1033 71.47 67.47 160.93
N LEU A 1034 70.15 67.28 161.05
CA LEU A 1034 69.46 67.16 162.35
C LEU A 1034 69.87 65.89 163.12
N LYS A 1035 70.16 64.78 162.41
CA LYS A 1035 70.76 63.59 163.02
C LYS A 1035 72.21 63.82 163.43
N MET A 1036 73.00 64.56 162.65
CA MET A 1036 74.37 64.92 163.03
C MET A 1036 74.41 65.88 164.23
N GLU A 1037 73.50 66.85 164.33
CA GLU A 1037 73.39 67.76 165.48
C GLU A 1037 72.87 67.05 166.75
N LEU A 1038 71.93 66.11 166.62
CA LEU A 1038 71.49 65.27 167.73
C LEU A 1038 72.62 64.33 168.21
N THR A 1039 73.42 63.80 167.29
CA THR A 1039 74.58 62.94 167.62
C THR A 1039 75.72 63.76 168.25
N ARG A 1040 75.88 65.03 167.86
CA ARG A 1040 76.85 65.98 168.45
C ARG A 1040 76.43 66.43 169.86
N ALA A 1041 75.15 66.73 170.07
CA ALA A 1041 74.59 67.05 171.38
C ALA A 1041 74.65 65.86 172.36
N ILE A 1042 74.53 64.61 171.87
CA ILE A 1042 74.68 63.39 172.69
C ILE A 1042 76.16 63.11 173.03
N MET A 1043 77.11 63.50 172.18
CA MET A 1043 78.55 63.39 172.49
C MET A 1043 79.00 64.47 173.50
N ASP A 1044 78.51 65.70 173.40
CA ASP A 1044 78.88 66.79 174.31
C ASP A 1044 78.29 66.61 175.73
N TYR A 1045 77.18 65.87 175.88
CA TYR A 1045 76.61 65.55 177.20
C TYR A 1045 77.26 64.33 177.90
N LYS A 1046 78.11 63.56 177.20
CA LYS A 1046 78.81 62.37 177.74
C LYS A 1046 80.29 62.60 178.08
N GLY A 1047 80.79 63.84 177.96
CA GLY A 1047 82.18 64.23 178.25
C GLY A 1047 82.31 65.39 179.22
N GLY A 1048 81.67 65.33 180.39
CA GLY A 1048 81.95 66.24 181.50
C GLY A 1048 82.97 65.66 182.47
N LYS A 1049 84.27 65.97 182.27
CA LYS A 1049 85.33 66.03 183.30
C LYS A 1049 86.66 66.52 182.72
#